data_AF-A0A661V066-F1
#
_entry.id   AF-A0A661V066-F1
#
_cell.length_a   1.000
_cell.length_b   1.000
_cell.length_c   1.000
_cell.angle_alpha   90.00
_cell.angle_beta   90.00
_cell.angle_gamma   90.00
#
_symmetry.space_group_name_H-M   'P 1'
#
loop_
_entity.id
_entity.type
_entity.pdbx_description
1 polymer ?
#
loop_
_entity_poly.entity_id
_entity_poly.type
_entity_poly.pdbx_seq_one_letter_code
_entity_poly.pdbx_strand_id
1 'polypeptide(L)'
;MLILDDQSLKLSWMDNCTFDTGFKIERKTGKEDFVLIKELAASADSYLDKGLIYGTQYIYRIATVTKSNSSNYSSEIIAKTVFPEPSYLSSEVLDDRTASLYWEDNCEFETGFRIERKVEAEEYKFLVKLPANSTSYTDGNLKFEKTYYYRIQAITSINGSDFSNVEYLNTIFPHPTNLNVEVVSAGKIKLNWKDNCYFENGYKIERSQNGSDYRMIKEVNPNIQEYIDKDLEYNTEYSYRVHAFTDMNISHYTNTVSEYYGLLVPGNFKISVVAGRQVKLTWEDNSSIEEGFKIQRRDEGQEFKTIASLPANSESYFDTNTEIHKKYYYRIYSFIKRNNSPESKNYSAICHFGFRRVPEDHPTIQAAINIAVSGDIVIVQPGTYKENINFEGKNITVCSEFINTQESRYIISTIIDGKSSDSVVNFESEETEKAKLIGFTIQNGTGNGHRGGGIFIYNSSPTISDMIIKDNNAEKFGGGLYLYNSNSLIENVKIINNSSLGTKHGYGGGIYLSNSNPILNKLEIIDNRANEFGGGIYIYNSNPELTKCIIAGNEAVGTEYGYGGGIYTQYSTSCWYNLTIADNSAKFGGAIYCNSFSNPKIFNSILWNNSPQEVCFHRFGDIKVTLSYSNIMNGEDGFKTNNNGSLFFKTGVINSDPKFKDAANRNYELLKESPCIDTGDPAEEFKDADGSRNNMGAEI
;
A
#
# COMPACT_ATOMS: atom_id res chain seq x y z
N MET A 1 6.07 83.32 -44.93
CA MET A 1 6.59 83.95 -43.70
C MET A 1 7.53 82.97 -43.03
N LEU A 2 8.65 83.43 -42.48
CA LEU A 2 9.65 82.61 -41.81
C LEU A 2 10.05 83.29 -40.49
N ILE A 3 9.99 82.58 -39.36
CA ILE A 3 10.53 83.04 -38.08
C ILE A 3 12.03 82.77 -38.11
N LEU A 4 12.85 83.78 -37.81
CA LEU A 4 14.31 83.65 -37.88
C LEU A 4 14.94 83.51 -36.49
N ASP A 5 14.37 84.16 -35.50
CA ASP A 5 14.75 84.09 -34.09
C ASP A 5 13.55 84.50 -33.21
N ASP A 6 13.77 84.59 -31.91
CA ASP A 6 12.77 84.95 -30.90
C ASP A 6 12.27 86.41 -30.98
N GLN A 7 12.90 87.25 -31.81
CA GLN A 7 12.61 88.68 -31.97
C GLN A 7 12.48 89.14 -33.43
N SER A 8 12.55 88.23 -34.40
CA SER A 8 12.53 88.59 -35.81
C SER A 8 11.86 87.57 -36.71
N LEU A 9 11.14 88.07 -37.71
CA LEU A 9 10.54 87.26 -38.76
C LEU A 9 10.61 87.95 -40.10
N LYS A 10 10.69 87.15 -41.16
CA LYS A 10 10.67 87.61 -42.54
C LYS A 10 9.30 87.39 -43.16
N LEU A 11 8.66 88.49 -43.56
CA LEU A 11 7.53 88.51 -44.49
C LEU A 11 8.05 88.45 -45.92
N SER A 12 7.34 87.74 -46.79
CA SER A 12 7.64 87.69 -48.23
C SER A 12 6.33 87.59 -49.00
N TRP A 13 6.24 88.31 -50.10
CA TRP A 13 5.06 88.41 -50.95
C TRP A 13 5.46 88.42 -52.42
N MET A 14 4.47 88.21 -53.29
CA MET A 14 4.63 88.31 -54.74
C MET A 14 3.99 89.62 -55.20
N ASP A 15 4.76 90.45 -55.89
CA ASP A 15 4.24 91.65 -56.54
C ASP A 15 3.48 91.26 -57.81
N ASN A 16 2.22 91.69 -57.88
CA ASN A 16 1.33 91.44 -59.02
C ASN A 16 0.89 92.74 -59.72
N CYS A 17 1.43 93.89 -59.31
CA CYS A 17 1.18 95.18 -59.94
C CYS A 17 2.40 95.57 -60.79
N THR A 18 2.19 96.22 -61.93
CA THR A 18 3.29 96.63 -62.82
C THR A 18 3.53 98.14 -62.85
N PHE A 19 2.74 98.89 -62.10
CA PHE A 19 2.71 100.35 -62.11
C PHE A 19 2.58 100.96 -60.71
N ASP A 20 2.71 100.15 -59.67
CA ASP A 20 2.79 100.68 -58.31
C ASP A 20 4.09 101.44 -58.09
N THR A 21 4.13 102.13 -56.95
CA THR A 21 5.29 102.86 -56.48
C THR A 21 5.84 102.26 -55.18
N GLY A 22 5.25 101.19 -54.66
CA GLY A 22 5.62 100.61 -53.37
C GLY A 22 4.56 99.78 -52.67
N PHE A 23 4.88 99.41 -51.42
CA PHE A 23 4.03 98.62 -50.52
C PHE A 23 3.89 99.27 -49.14
N LYS A 24 2.71 99.17 -48.55
CA LYS A 24 2.41 99.46 -47.15
C LYS A 24 2.29 98.17 -46.38
N ILE A 25 3.10 98.01 -45.34
CA ILE A 25 3.02 96.88 -44.41
C ILE A 25 2.43 97.38 -43.11
N GLU A 26 1.32 96.79 -42.73
CA GLU A 26 0.69 97.04 -41.44
C GLU A 26 0.79 95.81 -40.53
N ARG A 27 0.92 96.09 -39.25
CA ARG A 27 0.97 95.09 -38.19
C ARG A 27 0.05 95.51 -37.05
N LYS A 28 -0.63 94.54 -36.44
CA LYS A 28 -1.32 94.70 -35.14
C LYS A 28 -0.89 93.61 -34.18
N THR A 29 -1.13 93.84 -32.89
CA THR A 29 -0.97 92.88 -31.81
C THR A 29 -2.34 92.56 -31.20
N GLY A 30 -2.73 91.28 -31.19
CA GLY A 30 -4.01 90.87 -30.61
C GLY A 30 -5.25 91.52 -31.26
N LYS A 31 -6.05 92.23 -30.45
CA LYS A 31 -7.30 92.91 -30.85
C LYS A 31 -7.12 94.40 -31.20
N GLU A 32 -5.88 94.88 -31.23
CA GLU A 32 -5.58 96.28 -31.52
C GLU A 32 -5.79 96.62 -33.01
N ASP A 33 -5.85 97.92 -33.30
CA ASP A 33 -5.92 98.42 -34.67
C ASP A 33 -4.60 98.19 -35.41
N PHE A 34 -4.67 98.07 -36.73
CA PHE A 34 -3.48 97.97 -37.58
C PHE A 34 -2.70 99.28 -37.59
N VAL A 35 -1.38 99.17 -37.38
CA VAL A 35 -0.44 100.27 -37.47
C VAL A 35 0.48 100.05 -38.67
N LEU A 36 0.68 101.09 -39.48
CA LEU A 36 1.68 101.11 -40.54
C LEU A 36 3.09 101.01 -39.93
N ILE A 37 3.76 99.89 -40.17
CA ILE A 37 5.11 99.65 -39.66
C ILE A 37 6.19 99.97 -40.70
N LYS A 38 5.85 99.89 -41.99
CA LYS A 38 6.80 100.21 -43.06
C LYS A 38 6.14 100.56 -44.38
N GLU A 39 6.74 101.50 -45.10
CA GLU A 39 6.58 101.68 -46.54
C GLU A 39 7.84 101.23 -47.26
N LEU A 40 7.68 100.50 -48.36
CA LEU A 40 8.77 99.95 -49.16
C LEU A 40 8.62 100.36 -50.62
N ALA A 41 9.74 100.41 -51.35
CA ALA A 41 9.74 100.69 -52.79
C ALA A 41 9.10 99.54 -53.60
N ALA A 42 8.66 99.83 -54.82
CA ALA A 42 8.00 98.87 -55.73
C ALA A 42 8.79 97.57 -55.95
N SER A 43 10.12 97.61 -55.86
CA SER A 43 10.97 96.43 -56.06
C SER A 43 11.05 95.49 -54.85
N ALA A 44 10.36 95.77 -53.74
CA ALA A 44 10.45 94.96 -52.53
C ALA A 44 9.53 93.73 -52.60
N ASP A 45 10.09 92.55 -52.37
CA ASP A 45 9.38 91.26 -52.29
C ASP A 45 9.31 90.69 -50.86
N SER A 46 9.98 91.35 -49.91
CA SER A 46 10.12 90.87 -48.55
C SER A 46 10.43 91.98 -47.55
N TYR A 47 10.16 91.70 -46.28
CA TYR A 47 10.42 92.60 -45.16
C TYR A 47 10.82 91.80 -43.93
N LEU A 48 11.94 92.18 -43.31
CA LEU A 48 12.39 91.62 -42.05
C LEU A 48 11.93 92.52 -40.92
N ASP A 49 10.95 92.06 -40.14
CA ASP A 49 10.51 92.75 -38.94
C ASP A 49 11.41 92.31 -37.77
N LYS A 50 12.00 93.28 -37.06
CA LYS A 50 12.96 93.06 -35.96
C LYS A 50 12.47 93.74 -34.68
N GLY A 51 12.96 93.26 -33.53
CA GLY A 51 12.61 93.82 -32.23
C GLY A 51 11.19 93.43 -31.81
N LEU A 52 10.71 92.28 -32.27
CA LEU A 52 9.45 91.70 -31.84
C LEU A 52 9.57 91.22 -30.40
N ILE A 53 8.53 91.48 -29.61
CA ILE A 53 8.38 90.94 -28.27
C ILE A 53 8.11 89.43 -28.36
N TYR A 54 8.93 88.64 -27.65
CA TYR A 54 8.81 87.19 -27.50
C TYR A 54 7.39 86.76 -27.10
N GLY A 55 6.91 85.63 -27.65
CA GLY A 55 5.62 85.03 -27.31
C GLY A 55 4.40 85.84 -27.75
N THR A 56 4.60 87.00 -28.40
CA THR A 56 3.53 87.89 -28.83
C THR A 56 3.03 87.50 -30.21
N GLN A 57 1.70 87.44 -30.37
CA GLN A 57 1.07 87.18 -31.67
C GLN A 57 0.96 88.48 -32.46
N TYR A 58 1.59 88.51 -33.63
CA TYR A 58 1.54 89.60 -34.59
C TYR A 58 0.69 89.19 -35.79
N ILE A 59 -0.11 90.12 -36.27
CA ILE A 59 -0.93 89.94 -37.47
C ILE A 59 -0.50 90.98 -38.49
N TYR A 60 -0.14 90.53 -39.68
CA TYR A 60 0.37 91.39 -40.75
C TYR A 60 -0.59 91.40 -41.95
N ARG A 61 -0.64 92.55 -42.62
CA ARG A 61 -1.29 92.69 -43.93
C ARG A 61 -0.52 93.70 -44.78
N ILE A 62 -0.59 93.53 -46.10
CA ILE A 62 0.19 94.32 -47.05
C ILE A 62 -0.75 94.90 -48.10
N ALA A 63 -0.56 96.16 -48.48
CA ALA A 63 -1.26 96.78 -49.60
C ALA A 63 -0.24 97.39 -50.57
N THR A 64 -0.52 97.27 -51.86
CA THR A 64 0.26 97.91 -52.92
C THR A 64 -0.18 99.36 -53.07
N VAL A 65 0.74 100.30 -53.27
CA VAL A 65 0.46 101.74 -53.35
C VAL A 65 0.96 102.38 -54.63
N THR A 66 0.16 103.29 -55.20
CA THR A 66 0.53 104.21 -56.28
C THR A 66 0.71 105.63 -55.70
N LYS A 67 1.08 106.61 -56.55
CA LYS A 67 1.18 108.03 -56.13
C LYS A 67 -0.10 108.60 -55.51
N SER A 68 -1.28 108.03 -55.81
CA SER A 68 -2.58 108.62 -55.43
C SER A 68 -3.55 107.65 -54.75
N ASN A 69 -3.33 106.33 -54.86
CA ASN A 69 -4.28 105.30 -54.41
C ASN A 69 -3.56 104.10 -53.78
N SER A 70 -4.26 103.35 -52.92
CA SER A 70 -3.83 102.04 -52.41
C SER A 70 -4.76 100.93 -52.90
N SER A 71 -4.25 99.71 -53.06
CA SER A 71 -5.07 98.52 -53.22
C SER A 71 -5.86 98.20 -51.94
N ASN A 72 -6.80 97.26 -52.02
CA ASN A 72 -7.24 96.55 -50.83
C ASN A 72 -6.05 95.81 -50.20
N TYR A 73 -6.06 95.62 -48.88
CA TYR A 73 -5.04 94.84 -48.20
C TYR A 73 -5.12 93.35 -48.56
N SER A 74 -3.97 92.67 -48.49
CA SER A 74 -3.86 91.22 -48.55
C SER A 74 -4.67 90.54 -47.44
N SER A 75 -4.85 89.22 -47.55
CA SER A 75 -5.25 88.41 -46.40
C SER A 75 -4.30 88.63 -45.22
N GLU A 76 -4.86 88.61 -44.01
CA GLU A 76 -4.08 88.69 -42.77
C GLU A 76 -3.24 87.41 -42.59
N ILE A 77 -1.96 87.56 -42.25
CA ILE A 77 -1.09 86.45 -41.84
C ILE A 77 -0.74 86.60 -40.36
N ILE A 78 -0.82 85.48 -39.63
CA ILE A 78 -0.61 85.44 -38.18
C ILE A 78 0.74 84.81 -37.89
N ALA A 79 1.54 85.45 -37.04
CA ALA A 79 2.84 84.99 -36.58
C ALA A 79 2.95 85.07 -35.06
N LYS A 80 3.63 84.12 -34.43
CA LYS A 80 4.01 84.19 -33.02
C LYS A 80 5.49 83.81 -32.91
N THR A 81 6.32 84.66 -32.30
CA THR A 81 7.71 84.30 -32.03
C THR A 81 7.73 83.30 -30.89
N VAL A 82 8.03 82.03 -31.20
CA VAL A 82 8.09 80.92 -30.23
C VAL A 82 9.54 80.43 -30.15
N PHE A 83 10.01 80.13 -28.94
CA PHE A 83 11.30 79.49 -28.70
C PHE A 83 11.00 78.03 -28.34
N PRO A 84 11.17 77.08 -29.29
CA PRO A 84 10.84 75.69 -29.05
C PRO A 84 11.66 75.11 -27.89
N GLU A 85 10.98 74.51 -26.92
CA GLU A 85 11.61 73.76 -25.85
C GLU A 85 12.08 72.37 -26.33
N PRO A 86 13.11 71.78 -25.72
CA PRO A 86 13.50 70.40 -26.01
C PRO A 86 12.38 69.43 -25.59
N SER A 87 12.14 68.38 -26.38
CA SER A 87 11.09 67.38 -26.09
C SER A 87 11.67 66.00 -25.79
N TYR A 88 10.83 65.11 -25.24
CA TYR A 88 11.15 63.71 -24.97
C TYR A 88 12.42 63.49 -24.13
N LEU A 89 12.61 64.33 -23.08
CA LEU A 89 13.67 64.07 -22.12
C LEU A 89 13.42 62.70 -21.48
N SER A 90 14.41 61.81 -21.59
CA SER A 90 14.39 60.44 -21.08
C SER A 90 15.75 60.08 -20.49
N SER A 91 15.79 59.05 -19.65
CA SER A 91 17.01 58.62 -18.97
C SER A 91 17.24 57.11 -19.00
N GLU A 92 18.50 56.71 -18.91
CA GLU A 92 18.96 55.33 -18.81
C GLU A 92 20.05 55.25 -17.73
N VAL A 93 19.83 54.47 -16.68
CA VAL A 93 20.87 54.16 -15.68
C VAL A 93 21.87 53.21 -16.32
N LEU A 94 23.16 53.46 -16.13
CA LEU A 94 24.24 52.62 -16.67
C LEU A 94 24.93 51.80 -15.57
N ASP A 95 25.07 52.38 -14.38
CA ASP A 95 25.60 51.72 -13.18
C ASP A 95 25.08 52.40 -11.89
N ASP A 96 25.64 52.05 -10.73
CA ASP A 96 25.23 52.58 -9.42
C ASP A 96 25.54 54.08 -9.20
N ARG A 97 26.21 54.75 -10.16
CA ARG A 97 26.65 56.15 -10.09
C ARG A 97 26.50 56.94 -11.39
N THR A 98 26.14 56.30 -12.50
CA THR A 98 26.09 56.94 -13.81
C THR A 98 24.77 56.69 -14.54
N ALA A 99 24.27 57.73 -15.22
CA ALA A 99 23.10 57.65 -16.07
C ALA A 99 23.24 58.57 -17.29
N SER A 100 22.67 58.16 -18.42
CA SER A 100 22.59 58.97 -19.63
C SER A 100 21.19 59.56 -19.80
N LEU A 101 21.14 60.80 -20.28
CA LEU A 101 19.94 61.54 -20.63
C LEU A 101 19.89 61.71 -22.15
N TYR A 102 18.69 61.65 -22.72
CA TYR A 102 18.43 61.83 -24.14
C TYR A 102 17.23 62.74 -24.37
N TRP A 103 17.28 63.61 -25.38
CA TRP A 103 16.17 64.50 -25.75
C TRP A 103 16.18 64.82 -27.26
N GLU A 104 15.06 65.34 -27.75
CA GLU A 104 14.93 65.88 -29.11
C GLU A 104 15.19 67.38 -29.12
N ASP A 105 16.00 67.81 -30.09
CA ASP A 105 16.23 69.22 -30.38
C ASP A 105 15.13 69.75 -31.33
N ASN A 106 14.39 70.75 -30.88
CA ASN A 106 13.30 71.36 -31.62
C ASN A 106 13.63 72.79 -32.11
N CYS A 107 14.82 73.28 -31.80
CA CYS A 107 15.25 74.63 -32.13
C CYS A 107 16.38 74.56 -33.17
N GLU A 108 16.42 75.52 -34.10
CA GLU A 108 17.50 75.59 -35.11
C GLU A 108 18.43 76.80 -34.87
N PHE A 109 18.11 77.65 -33.89
CA PHE A 109 18.78 78.93 -33.64
C PHE A 109 19.32 79.06 -32.20
N GLU A 110 19.23 78.01 -31.39
CA GLU A 110 19.79 77.97 -30.05
C GLU A 110 21.32 77.99 -30.09
N THR A 111 21.91 78.48 -29.01
CA THR A 111 23.37 78.50 -28.82
C THR A 111 23.85 77.37 -27.90
N GLY A 112 22.92 76.58 -27.37
CA GLY A 112 23.18 75.46 -26.49
C GLY A 112 21.98 75.03 -25.65
N PHE A 113 22.24 74.14 -24.71
CA PHE A 113 21.25 73.63 -23.75
C PHE A 113 21.73 73.82 -22.32
N ARG A 114 20.80 74.05 -21.40
CA ARG A 114 21.05 74.09 -19.95
C ARG A 114 20.30 72.94 -19.30
N ILE A 115 21.02 72.07 -18.61
CA ILE A 115 20.44 71.00 -17.79
C ILE A 115 20.47 71.41 -16.33
N GLU A 116 19.33 71.24 -15.66
CA GLU A 116 19.22 71.36 -14.21
C GLU A 116 18.86 70.04 -13.58
N ARG A 117 19.38 69.81 -12.38
CA ARG A 117 19.18 68.60 -11.61
C ARG A 117 18.82 68.94 -10.17
N LYS A 118 17.87 68.22 -9.59
CA LYS A 118 17.66 68.18 -8.14
C LYS A 118 17.73 66.74 -7.64
N VAL A 119 18.00 66.59 -6.34
CA VAL A 119 18.04 65.30 -5.65
C VAL A 119 16.89 65.27 -4.67
N GLU A 120 16.04 64.24 -4.74
CA GLU A 120 14.86 64.08 -3.87
C GLU A 120 14.00 65.36 -3.83
N ALA A 121 13.85 65.95 -2.64
CA ALA A 121 13.07 67.15 -2.38
C ALA A 121 13.89 68.46 -2.41
N GLU A 122 15.15 68.41 -2.84
CA GLU A 122 15.98 69.62 -2.99
C GLU A 122 15.48 70.53 -4.12
N GLU A 123 15.97 71.76 -4.15
CA GLU A 123 15.78 72.70 -5.26
C GLU A 123 16.62 72.32 -6.49
N TYR A 124 16.15 72.71 -7.68
CA TYR A 124 16.91 72.54 -8.92
C TYR A 124 18.20 73.36 -8.89
N LYS A 125 19.30 72.68 -9.20
CA LYS A 125 20.64 73.29 -9.34
C LYS A 125 21.12 73.13 -10.77
N PHE A 126 21.84 74.14 -11.26
CA PHE A 126 22.55 74.05 -12.54
C PHE A 126 23.51 72.85 -12.52
N LEU A 127 23.39 71.99 -13.52
CA LEU A 127 24.26 70.83 -13.69
C LEU A 127 25.33 71.12 -14.75
N VAL A 128 24.90 71.41 -15.98
CA VAL A 128 25.80 71.58 -17.12
C VAL A 128 25.18 72.45 -18.21
N LYS A 129 26.03 73.12 -19.00
CA LYS A 129 25.68 73.76 -20.26
C LYS A 129 26.33 72.99 -21.42
N LEU A 130 25.55 72.68 -22.44
CA LEU A 130 25.97 71.93 -23.62
C LEU A 130 25.93 72.82 -24.87
N PRO A 131 26.75 72.53 -25.90
CA PRO A 131 26.70 73.26 -27.17
C PRO A 131 25.38 73.06 -27.93
N ALA A 132 25.10 73.91 -28.92
CA ALA A 132 23.94 73.79 -29.81
C ALA A 132 23.90 72.40 -30.49
N ASN A 133 22.71 71.93 -30.87
CA ASN A 133 22.48 70.59 -31.45
C ASN A 133 22.87 69.39 -30.54
N SER A 134 23.09 69.60 -29.25
CA SER A 134 23.31 68.46 -28.33
C SER A 134 21.99 67.71 -28.11
N THR A 135 22.01 66.38 -28.13
CA THR A 135 20.82 65.54 -27.92
C THR A 135 20.98 64.52 -26.78
N SER A 136 22.15 64.49 -26.12
CA SER A 136 22.40 63.60 -24.99
C SER A 136 23.44 64.12 -23.99
N TYR A 137 23.42 63.58 -22.77
CA TYR A 137 24.38 63.89 -21.71
C TYR A 137 24.48 62.76 -20.69
N THR A 138 25.70 62.36 -20.31
CA THR A 138 25.93 61.38 -19.23
C THR A 138 26.33 62.07 -17.93
N ASP A 139 25.53 61.87 -16.88
CA ASP A 139 25.82 62.31 -15.52
C ASP A 139 26.59 61.22 -14.78
N GLY A 140 27.88 61.44 -14.54
CA GLY A 140 28.77 60.47 -13.88
C GLY A 140 28.90 60.61 -12.36
N ASN A 141 28.13 61.50 -11.73
CA ASN A 141 28.31 61.89 -10.32
C ASN A 141 27.06 61.63 -9.48
N LEU A 142 26.41 60.50 -9.69
CA LEU A 142 25.26 60.08 -8.90
C LEU A 142 25.71 59.39 -7.61
N LYS A 143 24.83 59.45 -6.61
CA LYS A 143 24.94 58.76 -5.34
C LYS A 143 23.91 57.64 -5.32
N PHE A 144 24.29 56.50 -4.78
CA PHE A 144 23.44 55.32 -4.60
C PHE A 144 22.20 55.63 -3.73
N GLU A 145 21.08 54.95 -4.01
CA GLU A 145 19.78 55.08 -3.33
C GLU A 145 19.22 56.52 -3.29
N LYS A 146 19.37 57.23 -4.41
CA LYS A 146 18.83 58.58 -4.55
C LYS A 146 17.96 58.70 -5.81
N THR A 147 16.90 59.48 -5.68
CA THR A 147 16.08 59.90 -6.82
C THR A 147 16.60 61.23 -7.33
N TYR A 148 16.89 61.29 -8.62
CA TYR A 148 17.30 62.50 -9.32
C TYR A 148 16.20 62.94 -10.27
N TYR A 149 16.01 64.26 -10.39
CA TYR A 149 15.08 64.85 -11.35
C TYR A 149 15.85 65.79 -12.26
N TYR A 150 15.62 65.67 -13.57
CA TYR A 150 16.26 66.44 -14.61
C TYR A 150 15.23 67.23 -15.40
N ARG A 151 15.63 68.43 -15.82
CA ARG A 151 14.92 69.22 -16.82
C ARG A 151 15.93 69.94 -17.69
N ILE A 152 15.61 70.11 -18.97
CA ILE A 152 16.48 70.74 -19.94
C ILE A 152 15.75 71.87 -20.67
N GLN A 153 16.46 72.94 -21.00
CA GLN A 153 15.93 74.01 -21.85
C GLN A 153 16.96 74.39 -22.92
N ALA A 154 16.49 74.79 -24.09
CA ALA A 154 17.32 75.40 -25.12
C ALA A 154 17.64 76.86 -24.70
N ILE A 155 18.83 77.36 -25.04
CA ILE A 155 19.29 78.70 -24.62
C ILE A 155 19.97 79.46 -25.76
N THR A 156 19.75 80.77 -25.80
CA THR A 156 20.51 81.74 -26.60
C THR A 156 21.53 82.48 -25.70
N SER A 157 22.17 83.52 -26.23
CA SER A 157 22.99 84.44 -25.42
C SER A 157 22.16 85.37 -24.52
N ILE A 158 20.83 85.43 -24.73
CA ILE A 158 19.95 86.43 -24.11
C ILE A 158 18.87 85.77 -23.22
N ASN A 159 18.30 84.65 -23.65
CA ASN A 159 17.18 84.00 -22.96
C ASN A 159 17.21 82.46 -23.12
N GLY A 160 16.23 81.78 -22.53
CA GLY A 160 15.99 80.34 -22.69
C GLY A 160 14.54 80.05 -23.04
N SER A 161 14.32 78.90 -23.67
CA SER A 161 12.98 78.33 -23.86
C SER A 161 12.33 78.02 -22.51
N ASP A 162 11.07 77.60 -22.55
CA ASP A 162 10.51 76.82 -21.45
C ASP A 162 11.31 75.51 -21.25
N PHE A 163 11.17 74.88 -20.09
CA PHE A 163 11.84 73.61 -19.80
C PHE A 163 11.06 72.45 -20.40
N SER A 164 11.78 71.43 -20.86
CA SER A 164 11.25 70.11 -21.22
C SER A 164 10.36 69.50 -20.14
N ASN A 165 9.76 68.35 -20.46
CA ASN A 165 9.26 67.45 -19.43
C ASN A 165 10.34 67.17 -18.36
N VAL A 166 9.90 66.98 -17.12
CA VAL A 166 10.78 66.55 -16.04
C VAL A 166 10.97 65.05 -16.16
N GLU A 167 12.23 64.61 -16.22
CA GLU A 167 12.60 63.21 -16.18
C GLU A 167 13.12 62.86 -14.79
N TYR A 168 12.77 61.68 -14.28
CA TYR A 168 13.28 61.20 -13.00
C TYR A 168 13.94 59.83 -13.13
N LEU A 169 15.02 59.63 -12.39
CA LEU A 169 15.73 58.35 -12.32
C LEU A 169 16.09 58.01 -10.88
N ASN A 170 16.17 56.71 -10.59
CA ASN A 170 16.59 56.20 -9.29
C ASN A 170 17.91 55.44 -9.45
N THR A 171 18.91 55.75 -8.64
CA THR A 171 20.15 54.97 -8.53
C THR A 171 19.93 53.73 -7.66
N ILE A 172 19.21 52.75 -8.19
CA ILE A 172 18.95 51.47 -7.54
C ILE A 172 20.05 50.49 -7.92
N PHE A 173 20.49 49.66 -6.98
CA PHE A 173 21.36 48.51 -7.23
C PHE A 173 20.47 47.25 -7.16
N PRO A 174 20.04 46.71 -8.31
CA PRO A 174 19.22 45.51 -8.33
C PRO A 174 19.90 44.38 -7.57
N HIS A 175 19.19 43.80 -6.60
CA HIS A 175 19.70 42.70 -5.82
C HIS A 175 19.29 41.34 -6.42
N PRO A 176 20.08 40.27 -6.20
CA PRO A 176 19.65 38.93 -6.54
C PRO A 176 18.38 38.54 -5.76
N THR A 177 17.52 37.74 -6.38
CA THR A 177 16.23 37.31 -5.80
C THR A 177 16.03 35.81 -5.92
N ASN A 178 14.95 35.26 -5.35
CA ASN A 178 14.56 33.86 -5.46
C ASN A 178 15.66 32.87 -5.06
N LEU A 179 16.41 33.18 -3.99
CA LEU A 179 17.36 32.23 -3.44
C LEU A 179 16.58 30.99 -3.00
N ASN A 180 17.01 29.84 -3.48
CA ASN A 180 16.59 28.52 -3.04
C ASN A 180 17.83 27.65 -2.88
N VAL A 181 17.72 26.65 -2.01
CA VAL A 181 18.80 25.72 -1.73
C VAL A 181 18.26 24.30 -1.70
N GLU A 182 19.11 23.34 -2.01
CA GLU A 182 18.78 21.92 -1.94
C GLU A 182 20.03 21.09 -1.61
N VAL A 183 19.87 20.02 -0.84
CA VAL A 183 20.95 19.06 -0.60
C VAL A 183 21.11 18.18 -1.83
N VAL A 184 22.29 18.17 -2.47
CA VAL A 184 22.52 17.45 -3.74
C VAL A 184 23.35 16.18 -3.61
N SER A 185 24.18 16.07 -2.57
CA SER A 185 24.95 14.86 -2.25
C SER A 185 25.62 14.99 -0.89
N ALA A 186 26.26 13.91 -0.41
CA ALA A 186 27.04 13.92 0.82
C ALA A 186 28.00 15.13 0.88
N GLY A 187 27.75 16.00 1.85
CA GLY A 187 28.54 17.17 2.20
C GLY A 187 28.31 18.37 1.31
N LYS A 188 27.23 18.41 0.51
CA LYS A 188 27.00 19.45 -0.49
C LYS A 188 25.57 19.96 -0.54
N ILE A 189 25.41 21.27 -0.46
CA ILE A 189 24.16 22.01 -0.71
C ILE A 189 24.36 22.87 -1.95
N LYS A 190 23.44 22.77 -2.91
CA LYS A 190 23.38 23.65 -4.08
C LYS A 190 22.51 24.85 -3.75
N LEU A 191 22.98 26.04 -4.09
CA LEU A 191 22.27 27.31 -4.03
C LEU A 191 21.96 27.75 -5.45
N ASN A 192 20.74 28.23 -5.69
CA ASN A 192 20.35 28.89 -6.93
C ASN A 192 19.67 30.23 -6.62
N TRP A 193 20.01 31.29 -7.35
CA TRP A 193 19.36 32.60 -7.25
C TRP A 193 19.13 33.18 -8.64
N LYS A 194 18.25 34.17 -8.74
CA LYS A 194 18.01 34.93 -9.96
C LYS A 194 18.88 36.19 -9.97
N ASP A 195 19.62 36.34 -11.06
CA ASP A 195 20.30 37.59 -11.39
C ASP A 195 19.30 38.66 -11.85
N ASN A 196 19.40 39.86 -11.28
CA ASN A 196 18.62 41.03 -11.70
C ASN A 196 19.50 42.25 -12.02
N CYS A 197 20.82 42.12 -11.95
CA CYS A 197 21.78 43.18 -12.17
C CYS A 197 22.55 42.91 -13.47
N TYR A 198 23.03 43.96 -14.14
CA TYR A 198 23.82 43.83 -15.37
C TYR A 198 25.18 44.54 -15.28
N PHE A 199 25.45 45.22 -14.16
CA PHE A 199 26.65 46.02 -13.92
C PHE A 199 27.43 45.58 -12.68
N GLU A 200 27.06 44.46 -12.06
CA GLU A 200 27.75 43.92 -10.90
C GLU A 200 29.14 43.37 -11.25
N ASN A 201 30.07 43.46 -10.30
CA ASN A 201 31.38 42.81 -10.38
C ASN A 201 31.30 41.33 -9.96
N GLY A 202 30.18 40.90 -9.38
CA GLY A 202 29.90 39.52 -9.00
C GLY A 202 28.94 39.39 -7.84
N TYR A 203 28.92 38.20 -7.25
CA TYR A 203 28.08 37.86 -6.09
C TYR A 203 28.91 37.35 -4.92
N LYS A 204 28.52 37.76 -3.71
CA LYS A 204 29.07 37.27 -2.44
C LYS A 204 28.02 36.40 -1.76
N ILE A 205 28.41 35.16 -1.49
CA ILE A 205 27.59 34.14 -0.85
C ILE A 205 28.01 34.04 0.60
N GLU A 206 27.04 34.20 1.50
CA GLU A 206 27.25 34.08 2.93
C GLU A 206 26.47 32.91 3.52
N ARG A 207 27.05 32.29 4.54
CA ARG A 207 26.50 31.15 5.27
C ARG A 207 26.55 31.37 6.77
N SER A 208 25.54 30.91 7.48
CA SER A 208 25.46 30.87 8.94
C SER A 208 25.03 29.49 9.44
N GLN A 209 25.52 29.07 10.60
CA GLN A 209 25.10 27.83 11.30
C GLN A 209 24.08 28.07 12.43
N ASN A 210 23.81 29.34 12.77
CA ASN A 210 22.88 29.73 13.84
C ASN A 210 21.81 30.74 13.38
N GLY A 211 21.76 31.01 12.07
CA GLY A 211 20.82 31.95 11.45
C GLY A 211 21.13 33.43 11.68
N SER A 212 22.13 33.78 12.50
CA SER A 212 22.48 35.17 12.84
C SER A 212 23.90 35.56 12.46
N ASP A 213 24.87 34.66 12.61
CA ASP A 213 26.30 34.93 12.36
C ASP A 213 26.67 34.47 10.96
N TYR A 214 26.50 35.35 9.97
CA TYR A 214 26.84 35.08 8.57
C TYR A 214 28.33 35.32 8.31
N ARG A 215 28.95 34.39 7.57
CA ARG A 215 30.31 34.51 7.06
C ARG A 215 30.31 34.30 5.56
N MET A 216 31.06 35.12 4.84
CA MET A 216 31.31 34.92 3.42
C MET A 216 32.02 33.58 3.20
N ILE A 217 31.46 32.74 2.34
CA ILE A 217 32.04 31.46 1.95
C ILE A 217 32.59 31.48 0.52
N LYS A 218 32.05 32.35 -0.33
CA LYS A 218 32.51 32.46 -1.72
C LYS A 218 32.15 33.79 -2.36
N GLU A 219 33.06 34.26 -3.21
CA GLU A 219 32.80 35.27 -4.23
C GLU A 219 32.79 34.58 -5.61
N VAL A 220 31.80 34.91 -6.44
CA VAL A 220 31.66 34.39 -7.81
C VAL A 220 31.56 35.56 -8.79
N ASN A 221 31.97 35.29 -10.04
CA ASN A 221 32.00 36.27 -11.13
C ASN A 221 30.58 36.81 -11.47
N PRO A 222 30.49 37.89 -12.27
CA PRO A 222 29.21 38.43 -12.77
C PRO A 222 28.37 37.38 -13.49
N ASN A 223 27.05 37.56 -13.53
CA ASN A 223 26.08 36.66 -14.19
C ASN A 223 25.98 35.22 -13.64
N ILE A 224 26.74 34.86 -12.59
CA ILE A 224 26.63 33.54 -11.95
C ILE A 224 25.36 33.49 -11.10
N GLN A 225 24.58 32.43 -11.27
CA GLN A 225 23.26 32.22 -10.64
C GLN A 225 23.19 30.94 -9.78
N GLU A 226 24.29 30.20 -9.68
CA GLU A 226 24.35 28.98 -8.87
C GLU A 226 25.71 28.81 -8.17
N TYR A 227 25.70 28.14 -7.03
CA TYR A 227 26.90 27.75 -6.29
C TYR A 227 26.67 26.46 -5.51
N ILE A 228 27.68 25.58 -5.45
CA ILE A 228 27.65 24.37 -4.62
C ILE A 228 28.57 24.59 -3.43
N ASP A 229 27.97 24.72 -2.25
CA ASP A 229 28.67 24.67 -0.97
C ASP A 229 29.10 23.23 -0.68
N LYS A 230 30.31 23.05 -0.12
CA LYS A 230 30.95 21.75 0.06
C LYS A 230 31.49 21.61 1.48
N ASP A 231 31.85 20.39 1.84
CA ASP A 231 32.50 20.03 3.10
C ASP A 231 31.68 20.41 4.34
N LEU A 232 30.35 20.21 4.23
CA LEU A 232 29.38 20.49 5.29
C LEU A 232 29.47 19.49 6.46
N GLU A 233 29.28 19.99 7.67
CA GLU A 233 29.21 19.20 8.90
C GLU A 233 27.85 18.52 9.00
N TYR A 234 27.86 17.19 9.14
CA TYR A 234 26.64 16.39 9.26
C TYR A 234 25.82 16.78 10.51
N ASN A 235 24.49 16.70 10.40
CA ASN A 235 23.53 17.07 11.45
C ASN A 235 23.58 18.57 11.81
N THR A 236 23.70 19.42 10.79
CA THR A 236 23.80 20.88 10.97
C THR A 236 22.83 21.62 10.05
N GLU A 237 22.18 22.65 10.58
CA GLU A 237 21.36 23.59 9.80
C GLU A 237 22.23 24.74 9.27
N TYR A 238 22.09 25.04 7.98
CA TYR A 238 22.81 26.10 7.31
C TYR A 238 21.85 27.12 6.73
N SER A 239 22.04 28.40 7.05
CA SER A 239 21.29 29.52 6.49
C SER A 239 22.14 30.29 5.49
N TYR A 240 21.57 30.61 4.33
CA TYR A 240 22.26 31.25 3.22
C TYR A 240 21.60 32.57 2.83
N ARG A 241 22.43 33.51 2.39
CA ARG A 241 22.01 34.76 1.72
C ARG A 241 23.07 35.18 0.70
N VAL A 242 22.64 35.85 -0.36
CA VAL A 242 23.52 36.30 -1.45
C VAL A 242 23.27 37.78 -1.71
N HIS A 243 24.31 38.53 -2.07
CA HIS A 243 24.17 39.90 -2.57
C HIS A 243 25.12 40.15 -3.74
N ALA A 244 24.75 41.06 -4.64
CA ALA A 244 25.63 41.56 -5.68
C ALA A 244 26.58 42.62 -5.11
N PHE A 245 27.72 42.85 -5.76
CA PHE A 245 28.66 43.91 -5.36
C PHE A 245 29.28 44.62 -6.57
N THR A 246 29.65 45.89 -6.38
CA THR A 246 30.58 46.66 -7.22
C THR A 246 31.86 46.92 -6.41
N ASP A 247 32.83 47.66 -6.95
CA ASP A 247 34.04 48.04 -6.19
C ASP A 247 33.74 48.87 -4.95
N MET A 248 32.59 49.55 -4.90
CA MET A 248 32.27 50.56 -3.88
C MET A 248 30.98 50.27 -3.10
N ASN A 249 30.02 49.52 -3.66
CA ASN A 249 28.71 49.28 -3.05
C ASN A 249 28.32 47.81 -3.06
N ILE A 250 27.32 47.47 -2.25
CA ILE A 250 26.65 46.17 -2.25
C ILE A 250 25.15 46.36 -2.44
N SER A 251 24.49 45.42 -3.13
CA SER A 251 23.03 45.41 -3.20
C SER A 251 22.43 45.01 -1.85
N HIS A 252 21.11 45.09 -1.72
CA HIS A 252 20.41 44.32 -0.69
C HIS A 252 20.67 42.82 -0.84
N TYR A 253 20.38 42.05 0.20
CA TYR A 253 20.49 40.59 0.14
C TYR A 253 19.27 39.96 -0.53
N THR A 254 19.42 38.73 -1.02
CA THR A 254 18.28 37.83 -1.30
C THR A 254 17.42 37.62 -0.04
N ASN A 255 16.30 36.91 -0.20
CA ASN A 255 15.70 36.20 0.94
C ASN A 255 16.73 35.27 1.59
N THR A 256 16.62 35.09 2.92
CA THR A 256 17.36 34.05 3.63
C THR A 256 16.66 32.71 3.44
N VAL A 257 17.43 31.66 3.17
CA VAL A 257 16.92 30.27 3.15
C VAL A 257 17.79 29.40 4.05
N SER A 258 17.15 28.56 4.85
CA SER A 258 17.80 27.59 5.73
C SER A 258 17.57 26.17 5.20
N GLU A 259 18.58 25.33 5.34
CA GLU A 259 18.53 23.92 4.95
C GLU A 259 19.31 23.06 5.92
N TYR A 260 18.74 21.91 6.27
CA TYR A 260 19.33 20.99 7.23
C TYR A 260 20.11 19.90 6.49
N TYR A 261 21.43 19.85 6.71
CA TYR A 261 22.28 18.80 6.19
C TYR A 261 22.39 17.65 7.19
N GLY A 262 21.50 16.67 7.08
CA GLY A 262 21.50 15.43 7.86
C GLY A 262 20.47 14.42 7.33
N LEU A 263 20.51 13.19 7.85
CA LEU A 263 19.49 12.20 7.52
C LEU A 263 18.23 12.41 8.36
N LEU A 264 17.09 12.36 7.68
CA LEU A 264 15.78 12.42 8.31
C LEU A 264 15.32 11.02 8.71
N VAL A 265 14.66 10.94 9.87
CA VAL A 265 14.06 9.69 10.34
C VAL A 265 12.98 9.25 9.34
N PRO A 266 12.95 7.97 8.94
CA PRO A 266 11.89 7.46 8.07
C PRO A 266 10.50 7.75 8.65
N GLY A 267 9.61 8.25 7.79
CA GLY A 267 8.25 8.67 8.14
C GLY A 267 7.29 7.50 8.22
N ASN A 268 6.15 7.68 8.87
CA ASN A 268 5.00 6.77 8.85
C ASN A 268 5.33 5.27 8.97
N PHE A 269 6.32 4.93 9.82
CA PHE A 269 6.72 3.55 10.03
C PHE A 269 5.57 2.74 10.64
N LYS A 270 5.16 1.71 9.92
CA LYS A 270 4.03 0.84 10.25
C LYS A 270 4.49 -0.61 10.22
N ILE A 271 3.87 -1.40 11.08
CA ILE A 271 4.00 -2.85 11.11
C ILE A 271 2.63 -3.46 10.88
N SER A 272 2.59 -4.53 10.09
CA SER A 272 1.41 -5.36 9.92
C SER A 272 1.83 -6.82 9.99
N VAL A 273 1.08 -7.62 10.73
CA VAL A 273 1.27 -9.07 10.74
C VAL A 273 0.63 -9.59 9.46
N VAL A 274 1.43 -10.18 8.60
CA VAL A 274 0.93 -10.81 7.37
C VAL A 274 0.83 -12.30 7.64
N ALA A 275 -0.26 -12.89 7.18
CA ALA A 275 -0.60 -14.30 7.30
C ALA A 275 0.64 -15.23 7.28
N GLY A 276 0.92 -15.92 8.40
CA GLY A 276 2.12 -16.74 8.59
C GLY A 276 3.14 -16.10 9.56
N ARG A 277 4.32 -16.71 9.73
CA ARG A 277 5.43 -16.23 10.59
C ARG A 277 6.12 -14.99 10.02
N GLN A 278 5.35 -14.00 9.56
CA GLN A 278 5.88 -12.84 8.83
C GLN A 278 5.35 -11.51 9.39
N VAL A 279 6.25 -10.55 9.54
CA VAL A 279 5.91 -9.16 9.85
C VAL A 279 6.28 -8.30 8.66
N LYS A 280 5.30 -7.64 8.06
CA LYS A 280 5.53 -6.63 7.01
C LYS A 280 5.73 -5.28 7.66
N LEU A 281 6.84 -4.64 7.30
CA LEU A 281 7.24 -3.31 7.72
C LEU A 281 7.15 -2.37 6.53
N THR A 282 6.58 -1.18 6.72
CA THR A 282 6.47 -0.13 5.69
C THR A 282 6.79 1.23 6.28
N TRP A 283 7.40 2.11 5.50
CA TRP A 283 7.72 3.48 5.91
C TRP A 283 7.69 4.42 4.69
N GLU A 284 7.74 5.72 4.97
CA GLU A 284 7.96 6.77 3.99
C GLU A 284 9.44 7.18 4.01
N ASP A 285 10.01 7.32 2.83
CA ASP A 285 11.34 7.89 2.69
C ASP A 285 11.28 9.41 2.83
N ASN A 286 11.93 9.90 3.88
CA ASN A 286 12.06 11.34 4.15
C ASN A 286 13.47 11.85 3.84
N SER A 287 14.43 10.98 3.56
CA SER A 287 15.79 11.38 3.19
C SER A 287 15.91 11.36 1.67
N SER A 288 16.75 12.23 1.11
CA SER A 288 17.06 12.23 -0.33
C SER A 288 18.52 11.86 -0.62
N ILE A 289 19.28 11.56 0.44
CA ILE A 289 20.74 11.40 0.41
C ILE A 289 21.22 10.08 1.03
N GLU A 290 20.31 9.28 1.58
CA GLU A 290 20.63 8.01 2.19
C GLU A 290 21.21 7.02 1.17
N GLU A 291 22.17 6.22 1.60
CA GLU A 291 22.62 5.04 0.85
C GLU A 291 21.66 3.86 1.09
N GLY A 292 20.84 3.94 2.13
CA GLY A 292 19.85 2.92 2.45
C GLY A 292 19.25 3.02 3.85
N PHE A 293 18.57 1.94 4.23
CA PHE A 293 17.88 1.80 5.51
C PHE A 293 18.37 0.57 6.27
N LYS A 294 18.44 0.67 7.59
CA LYS A 294 18.68 -0.49 8.46
C LYS A 294 17.45 -0.79 9.30
N ILE A 295 16.99 -2.04 9.20
CA ILE A 295 15.91 -2.55 10.03
C ILE A 295 16.52 -3.26 11.22
N GLN A 296 16.11 -2.86 12.41
CA GLN A 296 16.50 -3.52 13.65
C GLN A 296 15.32 -4.20 14.31
N ARG A 297 15.60 -5.36 14.90
CA ARG A 297 14.66 -6.15 15.70
C ARG A 297 15.29 -6.54 17.02
N ARG A 298 14.47 -6.60 18.06
CA ARG A 298 14.81 -7.31 19.30
C ARG A 298 13.66 -8.20 19.76
N ASP A 299 14.05 -9.24 20.48
CA ASP A 299 13.15 -10.04 21.28
C ASP A 299 12.84 -9.30 22.60
N GLU A 300 11.79 -9.72 23.30
CA GLU A 300 11.47 -9.16 24.61
C GLU A 300 12.63 -9.35 25.60
N GLY A 301 13.06 -8.26 26.23
CA GLY A 301 14.21 -8.24 27.15
C GLY A 301 15.60 -8.32 26.51
N GLN A 302 15.71 -8.40 25.17
CA GLN A 302 17.01 -8.40 24.48
C GLN A 302 17.37 -7.04 23.88
N GLU A 303 18.61 -6.92 23.40
CA GLU A 303 19.12 -5.75 22.64
C GLU A 303 18.70 -5.77 21.16
N PHE A 304 18.61 -4.60 20.55
CA PHE A 304 18.33 -4.47 19.10
C PHE A 304 19.49 -4.99 18.25
N LYS A 305 19.16 -5.84 17.27
CA LYS A 305 20.09 -6.33 16.24
C LYS A 305 19.58 -5.93 14.86
N THR A 306 20.50 -5.58 13.97
CA THR A 306 20.16 -5.34 12.56
C THR A 306 19.81 -6.67 11.90
N ILE A 307 18.60 -6.74 11.34
CA ILE A 307 18.09 -7.92 10.62
C ILE A 307 18.09 -7.71 9.10
N ALA A 308 18.13 -6.46 8.64
CA ALA A 308 18.23 -6.14 7.22
C ALA A 308 18.92 -4.79 6.99
N SER A 309 19.59 -4.69 5.84
CA SER A 309 20.12 -3.46 5.26
C SER A 309 19.60 -3.36 3.83
N LEU A 310 18.85 -2.32 3.54
CA LEU A 310 18.13 -2.13 2.28
C LEU A 310 18.72 -0.94 1.52
N PRO A 311 18.69 -0.93 0.18
CA PRO A 311 19.19 0.20 -0.60
C PRO A 311 18.34 1.47 -0.42
N ALA A 312 18.86 2.62 -0.85
CA ALA A 312 18.16 3.90 -0.92
C ALA A 312 16.78 3.78 -1.59
N ASN A 313 15.83 4.65 -1.22
CA ASN A 313 14.43 4.64 -1.71
C ASN A 313 13.63 3.34 -1.40
N SER A 314 14.12 2.45 -0.54
CA SER A 314 13.31 1.30 -0.10
C SER A 314 12.18 1.79 0.81
N GLU A 315 10.97 1.27 0.62
CA GLU A 315 9.78 1.67 1.42
C GLU A 315 9.14 0.51 2.20
N SER A 316 9.63 -0.73 2.02
CA SER A 316 9.07 -1.90 2.72
C SER A 316 10.05 -3.04 2.93
N TYR A 317 9.74 -3.91 3.90
CA TYR A 317 10.51 -5.11 4.21
C TYR A 317 9.61 -6.19 4.84
N PHE A 318 9.91 -7.46 4.60
CA PHE A 318 9.26 -8.60 5.25
C PHE A 318 10.25 -9.31 6.17
N ASP A 319 9.99 -9.32 7.47
CA ASP A 319 10.70 -10.18 8.40
C ASP A 319 10.07 -11.58 8.41
N THR A 320 10.73 -12.56 7.81
CA THR A 320 10.27 -13.95 7.72
C THR A 320 10.83 -14.86 8.81
N ASN A 321 11.75 -14.37 9.65
CA ASN A 321 12.41 -15.16 10.69
C ASN A 321 11.80 -14.86 12.07
N THR A 322 10.47 -15.00 12.16
CA THR A 322 9.72 -14.77 13.40
C THR A 322 9.10 -16.06 13.94
N GLU A 323 8.57 -16.00 15.15
CA GLU A 323 7.96 -17.14 15.86
C GLU A 323 6.58 -16.70 16.33
N ILE A 324 5.62 -17.63 16.30
CA ILE A 324 4.24 -17.38 16.70
C ILE A 324 4.19 -17.17 18.22
N HIS A 325 3.33 -16.28 18.69
CA HIS A 325 3.17 -15.83 20.07
C HIS A 325 4.38 -15.11 20.70
N LYS A 326 5.50 -15.00 19.97
CA LYS A 326 6.65 -14.22 20.41
C LYS A 326 6.47 -12.75 20.01
N LYS A 327 6.69 -11.87 20.99
CA LYS A 327 6.63 -10.42 20.79
C LYS A 327 7.97 -9.91 20.31
N TYR A 328 7.96 -9.21 19.18
CA TYR A 328 9.12 -8.56 18.58
C TYR A 328 8.95 -7.06 18.63
N TYR A 329 10.05 -6.34 18.81
CA TYR A 329 10.10 -4.88 18.67
C TYR A 329 10.95 -4.52 17.47
N TYR A 330 10.46 -3.60 16.65
CA TYR A 330 11.10 -3.13 15.43
C TYR A 330 11.35 -1.62 15.49
N ARG A 331 12.46 -1.21 14.88
CA ARG A 331 12.78 0.19 14.58
C ARG A 331 13.62 0.28 13.31
N ILE A 332 13.61 1.45 12.69
CA ILE A 332 14.31 1.73 11.43
C ILE A 332 15.08 3.05 11.53
N TYR A 333 16.17 3.16 10.79
CA TYR A 333 16.85 4.43 10.51
C TYR A 333 17.44 4.40 9.09
N SER A 334 17.60 5.57 8.48
CA SER A 334 18.36 5.73 7.24
C SER A 334 19.85 5.91 7.55
N PHE A 335 20.73 5.58 6.61
CA PHE A 335 22.18 5.73 6.77
C PHE A 335 22.87 6.26 5.50
N ILE A 336 24.00 6.94 5.68
CA ILE A 336 24.92 7.38 4.63
C ILE A 336 26.36 7.22 5.14
N LYS A 337 27.16 6.38 4.48
CA LYS A 337 28.50 6.00 4.94
C LYS A 337 28.51 5.50 6.39
N ARG A 338 29.01 6.32 7.33
CA ARG A 338 29.11 6.01 8.77
C ARG A 338 28.06 6.75 9.62
N ASN A 339 27.27 7.62 9.02
CA ASN A 339 26.29 8.45 9.71
C ASN A 339 24.90 7.83 9.59
N ASN A 340 24.10 7.96 10.64
CA ASN A 340 22.73 7.47 10.70
C ASN A 340 21.77 8.63 11.02
N SER A 341 20.52 8.52 10.60
CA SER A 341 19.44 9.30 11.21
C SER A 341 19.25 8.85 12.67
N PRO A 342 18.54 9.64 13.50
CA PRO A 342 17.92 9.08 14.70
C PRO A 342 17.04 7.87 14.35
N GLU A 343 16.85 6.94 15.28
CA GLU A 343 15.96 5.81 15.05
C GLU A 343 14.48 6.22 15.14
N SER A 344 13.64 5.49 14.39
CA SER A 344 12.19 5.57 14.54
C SER A 344 11.77 5.21 15.97
N LYS A 345 10.53 5.56 16.33
CA LYS A 345 9.87 4.97 17.50
C LYS A 345 9.86 3.44 17.39
N ASN A 346 9.83 2.76 18.54
CA ASN A 346 9.72 1.32 18.59
C ASN A 346 8.26 0.90 18.37
N TYR A 347 8.05 -0.05 17.46
CA TYR A 347 6.75 -0.68 17.24
C TYR A 347 6.86 -2.17 17.59
N SER A 348 5.80 -2.76 18.13
CA SER A 348 5.82 -4.18 18.52
C SER A 348 4.79 -5.01 17.76
N ALA A 349 5.20 -6.18 17.28
CA ALA A 349 4.32 -7.16 16.67
C ALA A 349 4.33 -8.47 17.49
N ILE A 350 3.18 -9.14 17.56
CA ILE A 350 3.09 -10.54 17.99
C ILE A 350 2.59 -11.31 16.77
N CYS A 351 3.36 -12.31 16.32
CA CYS A 351 2.91 -13.15 15.22
C CYS A 351 1.86 -14.13 15.73
N HIS A 352 0.77 -14.32 14.98
CA HIS A 352 -0.29 -15.27 15.32
C HIS A 352 -0.39 -16.34 14.22
N PHE A 353 -0.98 -17.50 14.54
CA PHE A 353 -1.30 -18.52 13.53
C PHE A 353 -2.11 -17.90 12.40
N GLY A 354 -1.84 -18.31 11.17
CA GLY A 354 -2.57 -17.85 10.00
C GLY A 354 -3.96 -18.46 9.97
N PHE A 355 -4.97 -17.60 9.77
CA PHE A 355 -6.30 -18.04 9.34
C PHE A 355 -6.32 -18.02 7.81
N ARG A 356 -6.86 -19.09 7.20
CA ARG A 356 -7.04 -19.23 5.76
C ARG A 356 -8.49 -19.60 5.52
N ARG A 357 -9.22 -18.78 4.78
CA ARG A 357 -10.64 -19.03 4.51
C ARG A 357 -10.84 -19.57 3.10
N VAL A 358 -11.64 -20.61 2.98
CA VAL A 358 -12.02 -21.20 1.70
C VAL A 358 -13.54 -21.03 1.53
N PRO A 359 -14.03 -20.43 0.42
CA PRO A 359 -13.27 -19.99 -0.75
C PRO A 359 -12.77 -18.51 -0.71
N GLU A 360 -13.02 -17.78 0.39
CA GLU A 360 -12.80 -16.31 0.47
C GLU A 360 -11.37 -15.89 0.13
N ASP A 361 -10.37 -16.54 0.73
CA ASP A 361 -8.95 -16.23 0.52
C ASP A 361 -8.32 -17.14 -0.55
N HIS A 362 -8.83 -18.36 -0.70
CA HIS A 362 -8.30 -19.39 -1.60
C HIS A 362 -9.41 -20.12 -2.33
N PRO A 363 -9.29 -20.36 -3.65
CA PRO A 363 -10.37 -20.96 -4.43
C PRO A 363 -10.66 -22.43 -4.09
N THR A 364 -9.70 -23.13 -3.47
CA THR A 364 -9.79 -24.57 -3.19
C THR A 364 -9.19 -24.90 -1.82
N ILE A 365 -9.58 -26.04 -1.23
CA ILE A 365 -9.04 -26.49 0.06
C ILE A 365 -7.55 -26.81 -0.10
N GLN A 366 -7.16 -27.51 -1.16
CA GLN A 366 -5.74 -27.84 -1.37
C GLN A 366 -4.89 -26.57 -1.58
N ALA A 367 -5.40 -25.53 -2.25
CA ALA A 367 -4.64 -24.29 -2.42
C ALA A 367 -4.35 -23.61 -1.07
N ALA A 368 -5.30 -23.64 -0.13
CA ALA A 368 -5.08 -23.16 1.23
C ALA A 368 -4.05 -24.03 1.98
N ILE A 369 -4.12 -25.36 1.87
CA ILE A 369 -3.14 -26.28 2.48
C ILE A 369 -1.74 -26.06 1.91
N ASN A 370 -1.60 -25.87 0.60
CA ASN A 370 -0.31 -25.70 -0.08
C ASN A 370 0.50 -24.54 0.50
N ILE A 371 -0.17 -23.43 0.84
CA ILE A 371 0.47 -22.24 1.41
C ILE A 371 0.47 -22.19 2.94
N ALA A 372 -0.27 -23.09 3.60
CA ALA A 372 -0.31 -23.17 5.04
C ALA A 372 1.00 -23.73 5.61
N VAL A 373 1.36 -23.28 6.81
CA VAL A 373 2.45 -23.87 7.60
C VAL A 373 1.88 -24.55 8.83
N SER A 374 2.57 -25.57 9.35
CA SER A 374 2.15 -26.31 10.55
C SER A 374 1.71 -25.38 11.68
N GLY A 375 0.53 -25.63 12.23
CA GLY A 375 -0.16 -24.81 13.23
C GLY A 375 -1.23 -23.87 12.67
N ASP A 376 -1.23 -23.58 11.36
CA ASP A 376 -2.27 -22.78 10.72
C ASP A 376 -3.65 -23.46 10.77
N ILE A 377 -4.70 -22.66 10.61
CA ILE A 377 -6.09 -23.10 10.54
C ILE A 377 -6.67 -22.74 9.17
N VAL A 378 -7.12 -23.76 8.44
CA VAL A 378 -7.90 -23.64 7.21
C VAL A 378 -9.38 -23.82 7.56
N ILE A 379 -10.14 -22.71 7.53
CA ILE A 379 -11.58 -22.70 7.80
C ILE A 379 -12.33 -22.72 6.46
N VAL A 380 -13.21 -23.70 6.30
CA VAL A 380 -13.94 -23.96 5.06
C VAL A 380 -15.42 -23.63 5.24
N GLN A 381 -15.93 -22.74 4.39
CA GLN A 381 -17.35 -22.36 4.36
C GLN A 381 -18.22 -23.48 3.78
N PRO A 382 -19.53 -23.52 4.11
CA PRO A 382 -20.49 -24.42 3.46
C PRO A 382 -20.38 -24.44 1.93
N GLY A 383 -20.34 -25.63 1.36
CA GLY A 383 -20.18 -25.86 -0.06
C GLY A 383 -19.76 -27.29 -0.37
N THR A 384 -19.77 -27.63 -1.66
CA THR A 384 -19.24 -28.90 -2.17
C THR A 384 -17.93 -28.66 -2.90
N TYR A 385 -16.84 -29.14 -2.32
CA TYR A 385 -15.47 -29.00 -2.80
C TYR A 385 -15.05 -30.29 -3.51
N LYS A 386 -14.97 -30.24 -4.84
CA LYS A 386 -14.67 -31.41 -5.69
C LYS A 386 -13.17 -31.63 -5.82
N GLU A 387 -12.57 -32.19 -4.80
CA GLU A 387 -11.12 -32.25 -4.60
C GLU A 387 -10.70 -33.57 -3.92
N ASN A 388 -9.43 -33.94 -4.12
CA ASN A 388 -8.74 -34.91 -3.30
C ASN A 388 -7.64 -34.14 -2.59
N ILE A 389 -7.67 -34.09 -1.26
CA ILE A 389 -6.75 -33.27 -0.48
C ILE A 389 -5.66 -34.11 0.18
N ASN A 390 -4.49 -33.53 0.34
CA ASN A 390 -3.33 -34.10 1.04
C ASN A 390 -2.75 -33.03 1.97
N PHE A 391 -2.48 -33.41 3.22
CA PHE A 391 -1.90 -32.52 4.23
C PHE A 391 -0.40 -32.26 4.01
N GLU A 392 0.28 -33.05 3.18
CA GLU A 392 1.68 -32.88 2.78
C GLU A 392 2.65 -32.78 3.97
N GLY A 393 2.40 -33.54 5.05
CA GLY A 393 3.22 -33.54 6.25
C GLY A 393 3.01 -32.32 7.16
N LYS A 394 2.00 -31.47 6.87
CA LYS A 394 1.71 -30.27 7.64
C LYS A 394 0.78 -30.60 8.80
N ASN A 395 1.20 -30.22 10.01
CA ASN A 395 0.40 -30.33 11.23
C ASN A 395 -0.52 -29.11 11.38
N ILE A 396 -1.49 -28.98 10.46
CA ILE A 396 -2.48 -27.90 10.41
C ILE A 396 -3.86 -28.39 10.84
N THR A 397 -4.75 -27.46 11.17
CA THR A 397 -6.18 -27.76 11.35
C THR A 397 -6.93 -27.39 10.09
N VAL A 398 -7.58 -28.36 9.44
CA VAL A 398 -8.56 -28.13 8.38
C VAL A 398 -9.93 -28.40 8.99
N CYS A 399 -10.79 -27.38 9.05
CA CYS A 399 -12.09 -27.47 9.69
C CYS A 399 -13.19 -26.74 8.94
N SER A 400 -14.44 -27.15 9.12
CA SER A 400 -15.60 -26.36 8.71
C SER A 400 -15.99 -25.34 9.80
N GLU A 401 -16.99 -24.51 9.50
CA GLU A 401 -17.63 -23.60 10.46
C GLU A 401 -18.30 -24.30 11.67
N PHE A 402 -18.36 -25.63 11.68
CA PHE A 402 -18.74 -26.39 12.87
C PHE A 402 -17.88 -26.02 14.08
N ILE A 403 -16.57 -25.77 13.88
CA ILE A 403 -15.65 -25.45 14.99
C ILE A 403 -16.08 -24.21 15.78
N ASN A 404 -16.69 -23.23 15.12
CA ASN A 404 -17.12 -21.97 15.71
C ASN A 404 -18.56 -22.03 16.23
N THR A 405 -19.43 -22.77 15.56
CA THR A 405 -20.89 -22.74 15.77
C THR A 405 -21.39 -23.90 16.62
N GLN A 406 -20.68 -25.03 16.61
CA GLN A 406 -21.12 -26.30 17.19
C GLN A 406 -22.46 -26.80 16.62
N GLU A 407 -22.89 -26.29 15.45
CA GLU A 407 -24.13 -26.70 14.80
C GLU A 407 -23.85 -27.76 13.72
N SER A 408 -24.40 -28.96 13.87
CA SER A 408 -24.15 -30.10 12.96
C SER A 408 -24.53 -29.83 11.49
N ARG A 409 -25.37 -28.82 11.21
CA ARG A 409 -25.69 -28.43 9.83
C ARG A 409 -24.45 -28.04 9.03
N TYR A 410 -23.42 -27.48 9.68
CA TYR A 410 -22.17 -27.12 9.00
C TYR A 410 -21.33 -28.34 8.62
N ILE A 411 -21.46 -29.46 9.33
CA ILE A 411 -20.87 -30.75 8.94
C ILE A 411 -21.54 -31.27 7.67
N ILE A 412 -22.88 -31.21 7.64
CA ILE A 412 -23.70 -31.70 6.53
C ILE A 412 -23.50 -30.85 5.26
N SER A 413 -23.40 -29.53 5.42
CA SER A 413 -23.32 -28.60 4.28
C SER A 413 -21.90 -28.35 3.77
N THR A 414 -20.86 -28.86 4.43
CA THR A 414 -19.45 -28.67 4.02
C THR A 414 -18.88 -30.01 3.58
N ILE A 415 -18.87 -30.23 2.27
CA ILE A 415 -18.63 -31.53 1.65
C ILE A 415 -17.30 -31.51 0.89
N ILE A 416 -16.41 -32.46 1.18
CA ILE A 416 -15.28 -32.78 0.31
C ILE A 416 -15.67 -34.00 -0.52
N ASP A 417 -15.69 -33.83 -1.85
CA ASP A 417 -16.17 -34.82 -2.81
C ASP A 417 -15.01 -35.30 -3.69
N GLY A 418 -14.67 -36.59 -3.58
CA GLY A 418 -13.55 -37.22 -4.29
C GLY A 418 -13.76 -37.41 -5.79
N LYS A 419 -14.89 -37.00 -6.37
CA LYS A 419 -15.19 -37.10 -7.82
C LYS A 419 -15.06 -38.52 -8.39
N SER A 420 -15.33 -39.53 -7.59
CA SER A 420 -15.12 -40.94 -7.94
C SER A 420 -13.67 -41.24 -8.35
N SER A 421 -12.71 -40.64 -7.66
CA SER A 421 -11.28 -40.78 -7.94
C SER A 421 -10.48 -40.78 -6.64
N ASP A 422 -9.65 -41.80 -6.44
CA ASP A 422 -8.70 -41.94 -5.31
C ASP A 422 -9.33 -41.70 -3.91
N SER A 423 -8.51 -41.63 -2.87
CA SER A 423 -8.94 -41.25 -1.51
C SER A 423 -9.32 -39.77 -1.47
N VAL A 424 -10.43 -39.41 -0.82
CA VAL A 424 -10.85 -38.00 -0.70
C VAL A 424 -9.86 -37.19 0.14
N VAL A 425 -9.36 -37.78 1.23
CA VAL A 425 -8.36 -37.16 2.11
C VAL A 425 -7.19 -38.12 2.34
N ASN A 426 -5.96 -37.60 2.22
CA ASN A 426 -4.73 -38.36 2.41
C ASN A 426 -3.87 -37.76 3.54
N PHE A 427 -3.37 -38.64 4.40
CA PHE A 427 -2.32 -38.41 5.38
C PHE A 427 -1.23 -39.46 5.16
N GLU A 428 -0.18 -39.10 4.43
CA GLU A 428 0.83 -40.07 3.98
C GLU A 428 2.26 -39.51 4.05
N SER A 429 2.48 -38.49 4.87
CA SER A 429 3.74 -37.75 4.95
C SER A 429 4.13 -37.44 6.40
N GLU A 430 3.91 -38.40 7.30
CA GLU A 430 4.29 -38.34 8.72
C GLU A 430 3.53 -37.27 9.53
N GLU A 431 2.30 -36.96 9.15
CA GLU A 431 1.42 -36.09 9.94
C GLU A 431 1.19 -36.67 11.34
N THR A 432 1.20 -35.83 12.37
CA THR A 432 1.02 -36.26 13.77
C THR A 432 -0.40 -35.95 14.26
N GLU A 433 -0.67 -36.21 15.53
CA GLU A 433 -1.94 -35.90 16.21
C GLU A 433 -2.36 -34.42 16.13
N LYS A 434 -1.40 -33.56 15.75
CA LYS A 434 -1.58 -32.12 15.54
C LYS A 434 -2.16 -31.77 14.17
N ALA A 435 -2.09 -32.65 13.19
CA ALA A 435 -2.86 -32.53 11.96
C ALA A 435 -4.31 -32.91 12.26
N LYS A 436 -5.24 -31.99 12.03
CA LYS A 436 -6.64 -32.15 12.41
C LYS A 436 -7.57 -31.98 11.21
N LEU A 437 -8.54 -32.89 11.08
CA LEU A 437 -9.65 -32.78 10.14
C LEU A 437 -10.95 -32.81 10.92
N ILE A 438 -11.72 -31.71 10.86
CA ILE A 438 -12.88 -31.51 11.74
C ILE A 438 -14.09 -31.01 10.98
N GLY A 439 -15.25 -31.64 11.18
CA GLY A 439 -16.52 -31.02 10.82
C GLY A 439 -16.91 -31.12 9.34
N PHE A 440 -16.54 -32.18 8.61
CA PHE A 440 -16.89 -32.31 7.19
C PHE A 440 -17.74 -33.54 6.88
N THR A 441 -18.43 -33.47 5.75
CA THR A 441 -18.90 -34.65 5.02
C THR A 441 -17.86 -35.06 3.96
N ILE A 442 -17.44 -36.32 3.95
CA ILE A 442 -16.50 -36.91 3.00
C ILE A 442 -17.23 -37.94 2.14
N GLN A 443 -17.21 -37.79 0.82
CA GLN A 443 -17.94 -38.69 -0.07
C GLN A 443 -17.28 -38.90 -1.44
N ASN A 444 -17.77 -39.94 -2.14
CA ASN A 444 -17.44 -40.24 -3.54
C ASN A 444 -15.93 -40.46 -3.80
N GLY A 445 -15.16 -40.92 -2.83
CA GLY A 445 -13.80 -41.43 -3.10
C GLY A 445 -13.81 -42.88 -3.61
N THR A 446 -12.75 -43.31 -4.30
CA THR A 446 -12.60 -44.67 -4.87
C THR A 446 -11.37 -45.45 -4.37
N GLY A 447 -10.43 -44.81 -3.66
CA GLY A 447 -9.26 -45.46 -3.06
C GLY A 447 -8.43 -46.28 -4.05
N ASN A 448 -7.76 -45.61 -5.00
CA ASN A 448 -7.01 -46.29 -6.06
C ASN A 448 -5.69 -46.88 -5.52
N GLY A 449 -5.29 -48.05 -6.01
CA GLY A 449 -3.97 -48.61 -5.69
C GLY A 449 -3.81 -49.02 -4.22
N HIS A 450 -4.81 -49.72 -3.68
CA HIS A 450 -4.82 -50.24 -2.29
C HIS A 450 -4.96 -49.16 -1.21
N ARG A 451 -5.60 -48.03 -1.52
CA ARG A 451 -5.88 -46.93 -0.59
C ARG A 451 -7.33 -46.97 -0.09
N GLY A 452 -7.61 -46.23 0.98
CA GLY A 452 -8.96 -46.04 1.54
C GLY A 452 -9.83 -45.19 0.62
N GLY A 453 -11.14 -45.49 0.53
CA GLY A 453 -12.05 -44.72 -0.32
C GLY A 453 -12.24 -43.29 0.17
N GLY A 454 -12.73 -43.12 1.39
CA GLY A 454 -12.91 -41.80 1.99
C GLY A 454 -11.59 -41.19 2.45
N ILE A 455 -10.94 -41.81 3.42
CA ILE A 455 -9.71 -41.32 4.06
C ILE A 455 -8.65 -42.41 4.06
N PHE A 456 -7.43 -42.05 3.65
CA PHE A 456 -6.26 -42.92 3.70
C PHE A 456 -5.20 -42.33 4.63
N ILE A 457 -4.75 -43.15 5.61
CA ILE A 457 -3.75 -42.79 6.60
C ILE A 457 -2.61 -43.82 6.55
N TYR A 458 -1.42 -43.35 6.23
CA TYR A 458 -0.23 -44.17 6.04
C TYR A 458 0.96 -43.57 6.79
N ASN A 459 1.54 -44.34 7.72
CA ASN A 459 2.65 -43.90 8.57
C ASN A 459 2.41 -42.52 9.23
N SER A 460 1.16 -42.22 9.56
CA SER A 460 0.73 -40.91 10.05
C SER A 460 -0.31 -41.11 11.16
N SER A 461 -0.55 -40.13 12.02
CA SER A 461 -1.49 -40.28 13.16
C SER A 461 -2.32 -39.02 13.40
N PRO A 462 -3.04 -38.50 12.39
CA PRO A 462 -3.89 -37.32 12.53
C PRO A 462 -5.05 -37.53 13.52
N THR A 463 -5.60 -36.42 14.00
CA THR A 463 -6.88 -36.40 14.74
C THR A 463 -8.03 -36.12 13.79
N ILE A 464 -9.05 -36.97 13.79
CA ILE A 464 -10.25 -36.83 12.96
C ILE A 464 -11.46 -36.77 13.88
N SER A 465 -12.26 -35.70 13.80
CA SER A 465 -13.45 -35.57 14.65
C SER A 465 -14.64 -34.90 14.00
N ASP A 466 -15.83 -35.25 14.46
CA ASP A 466 -17.08 -34.60 14.07
C ASP A 466 -17.34 -34.69 12.56
N MET A 467 -17.23 -35.90 12.02
CA MET A 467 -17.25 -36.14 10.56
C MET A 467 -18.44 -37.01 10.14
N ILE A 468 -18.83 -36.88 8.88
CA ILE A 468 -19.68 -37.84 8.17
C ILE A 468 -18.90 -38.38 6.98
N ILE A 469 -18.46 -39.64 7.05
CA ILE A 469 -17.76 -40.34 5.96
C ILE A 469 -18.77 -41.28 5.30
N LYS A 470 -19.20 -40.96 4.09
CA LYS A 470 -20.28 -41.72 3.44
C LYS A 470 -20.11 -41.93 1.96
N ASP A 471 -20.75 -42.98 1.44
CA ASP A 471 -20.86 -43.23 0.00
C ASP A 471 -19.48 -43.28 -0.69
N ASN A 472 -18.45 -43.72 0.04
CA ASN A 472 -17.11 -43.94 -0.52
C ASN A 472 -16.95 -45.41 -0.90
N ASN A 473 -16.19 -45.65 -1.95
CA ASN A 473 -15.87 -46.98 -2.43
C ASN A 473 -14.35 -47.19 -2.37
N ALA A 474 -13.89 -48.40 -2.10
CA ALA A 474 -12.50 -48.79 -2.25
C ALA A 474 -12.42 -50.05 -3.11
N GLU A 475 -11.38 -50.18 -3.93
CA GLU A 475 -11.16 -51.44 -4.64
C GLU A 475 -10.87 -52.57 -3.66
N LYS A 476 -10.08 -52.32 -2.61
CA LYS A 476 -9.63 -53.39 -1.70
C LYS A 476 -9.78 -53.06 -0.23
N PHE A 477 -9.39 -51.86 0.20
CA PHE A 477 -9.08 -51.64 1.61
C PHE A 477 -9.79 -50.41 2.13
N GLY A 478 -10.67 -50.56 3.12
CA GLY A 478 -11.26 -49.44 3.84
C GLY A 478 -12.13 -48.55 2.97
N GLY A 479 -13.38 -48.92 2.72
CA GLY A 479 -14.29 -48.11 1.91
C GLY A 479 -14.43 -46.68 2.45
N GLY A 480 -14.65 -46.55 3.76
CA GLY A 480 -14.67 -45.24 4.43
C GLY A 480 -13.26 -44.79 4.84
N LEU A 481 -12.53 -45.64 5.57
CA LEU A 481 -11.28 -45.28 6.21
C LEU A 481 -10.27 -46.45 6.18
N TYR A 482 -9.03 -46.16 5.81
CA TYR A 482 -7.93 -47.13 5.88
C TYR A 482 -6.73 -46.56 6.65
N LEU A 483 -6.30 -47.27 7.70
CA LEU A 483 -5.09 -46.99 8.49
C LEU A 483 -4.04 -48.08 8.29
N TYR A 484 -2.82 -47.66 7.95
CA TYR A 484 -1.65 -48.51 7.89
C TYR A 484 -0.51 -47.93 8.73
N ASN A 485 0.00 -48.70 9.71
CA ASN A 485 1.07 -48.27 10.62
C ASN A 485 0.80 -46.89 11.26
N SER A 486 -0.42 -46.71 11.76
CA SER A 486 -0.99 -45.40 12.11
C SER A 486 -1.83 -45.50 13.40
N ASN A 487 -1.68 -44.56 14.34
CA ASN A 487 -2.34 -44.59 15.65
C ASN A 487 -3.16 -43.31 15.90
N SER A 488 -4.09 -43.02 14.99
CA SER A 488 -4.97 -41.84 15.04
C SER A 488 -5.97 -41.88 16.18
N LEU A 489 -6.40 -40.68 16.61
CA LEU A 489 -7.64 -40.48 17.36
C LEU A 489 -8.77 -40.18 16.37
N ILE A 490 -9.81 -41.01 16.38
CA ILE A 490 -11.02 -40.83 15.56
C ILE A 490 -12.22 -40.81 16.50
N GLU A 491 -12.88 -39.66 16.57
CA GLU A 491 -13.91 -39.40 17.57
C GLU A 491 -15.16 -38.75 16.97
N ASN A 492 -16.35 -39.21 17.39
CA ASN A 492 -17.62 -38.62 16.94
C ASN A 492 -17.75 -38.61 15.39
N VAL A 493 -17.54 -39.77 14.77
CA VAL A 493 -17.59 -39.90 13.31
C VAL A 493 -18.65 -40.91 12.90
N LYS A 494 -19.48 -40.51 11.93
CA LYS A 494 -20.43 -41.39 11.24
C LYS A 494 -19.78 -41.95 9.98
N ILE A 495 -19.67 -43.27 9.87
CA ILE A 495 -19.13 -43.99 8.70
C ILE A 495 -20.26 -44.82 8.09
N ILE A 496 -20.89 -44.29 7.04
CA ILE A 496 -22.18 -44.77 6.55
C ILE A 496 -22.12 -45.14 5.07
N ASN A 497 -22.69 -46.29 4.68
CA ASN A 497 -22.83 -46.69 3.26
C ASN A 497 -21.50 -46.71 2.47
N ASN A 498 -20.38 -46.95 3.14
CA ASN A 498 -19.11 -47.11 2.45
C ASN A 498 -18.90 -48.57 2.05
N SER A 499 -18.10 -48.78 1.01
CA SER A 499 -17.98 -50.11 0.41
C SER A 499 -16.56 -50.45 -0.04
N SER A 500 -16.19 -51.72 0.10
CA SER A 500 -14.95 -52.30 -0.39
C SER A 500 -15.29 -53.57 -1.17
N LEU A 501 -15.68 -53.40 -2.44
CA LEU A 501 -16.33 -54.43 -3.25
C LEU A 501 -15.49 -54.98 -4.40
N GLY A 502 -14.18 -54.76 -4.41
CA GLY A 502 -13.32 -55.35 -5.44
C GLY A 502 -13.39 -56.87 -5.45
N THR A 503 -13.27 -57.43 -6.66
CA THR A 503 -13.54 -58.84 -6.96
C THR A 503 -12.69 -59.85 -6.16
N LYS A 504 -11.57 -59.42 -5.57
CA LYS A 504 -10.75 -60.17 -4.60
C LYS A 504 -10.18 -59.22 -3.55
N HIS A 505 -10.22 -59.63 -2.29
CA HIS A 505 -9.64 -58.93 -1.14
C HIS A 505 -10.34 -57.62 -0.74
N GLY A 506 -11.66 -57.53 -0.90
CA GLY A 506 -12.45 -56.42 -0.38
C GLY A 506 -12.60 -56.52 1.14
N TYR A 507 -11.82 -55.74 1.88
CA TYR A 507 -11.74 -55.75 3.34
C TYR A 507 -12.13 -54.40 3.94
N GLY A 508 -12.86 -54.44 5.04
CA GLY A 508 -13.21 -53.24 5.82
C GLY A 508 -14.11 -52.30 5.02
N GLY A 509 -15.39 -52.62 4.87
CA GLY A 509 -16.32 -51.75 4.12
C GLY A 509 -16.37 -50.35 4.72
N GLY A 510 -16.45 -50.26 6.05
CA GLY A 510 -16.29 -49.01 6.79
C GLY A 510 -14.82 -48.68 7.05
N ILE A 511 -14.15 -49.49 7.88
CA ILE A 511 -12.78 -49.27 8.36
C ILE A 511 -11.89 -50.48 8.09
N TYR A 512 -10.68 -50.26 7.58
CA TYR A 512 -9.59 -51.24 7.65
C TYR A 512 -8.44 -50.69 8.51
N LEU A 513 -8.03 -51.46 9.52
CA LEU A 513 -6.82 -51.28 10.32
C LEU A 513 -5.76 -52.35 10.01
N SER A 514 -4.55 -51.91 9.67
CA SER A 514 -3.37 -52.77 9.49
C SER A 514 -2.18 -52.25 10.28
N ASN A 515 -1.59 -53.06 11.15
CA ASN A 515 -0.47 -52.66 12.00
C ASN A 515 -0.73 -51.35 12.78
N SER A 516 -1.96 -51.13 13.23
CA SER A 516 -2.46 -49.83 13.70
C SER A 516 -3.23 -49.99 15.01
N ASN A 517 -3.00 -49.13 15.99
CA ASN A 517 -3.68 -49.16 17.29
C ASN A 517 -4.39 -47.81 17.56
N PRO A 518 -5.37 -47.43 16.72
CA PRO A 518 -6.08 -46.17 16.91
C PRO A 518 -7.04 -46.21 18.11
N ILE A 519 -7.40 -45.02 18.58
CA ILE A 519 -8.53 -44.82 19.49
C ILE A 519 -9.75 -44.48 18.63
N LEU A 520 -10.78 -45.32 18.71
CA LEU A 520 -12.03 -45.18 17.96
C LEU A 520 -13.16 -44.98 18.97
N ASN A 521 -13.56 -43.72 19.17
CA ASN A 521 -14.53 -43.33 20.19
C ASN A 521 -15.79 -42.74 19.57
N LYS A 522 -16.97 -43.14 20.05
CA LYS A 522 -18.26 -42.57 19.62
C LYS A 522 -18.47 -42.64 18.10
N LEU A 523 -18.22 -43.82 17.52
CA LEU A 523 -18.40 -44.02 16.09
C LEU A 523 -19.74 -44.66 15.77
N GLU A 524 -20.36 -44.21 14.69
CA GLU A 524 -21.54 -44.85 14.07
C GLU A 524 -21.12 -45.48 12.75
N ILE A 525 -20.83 -46.78 12.74
CA ILE A 525 -20.36 -47.54 11.57
C ILE A 525 -21.56 -48.33 11.03
N ILE A 526 -22.25 -47.75 10.06
CA ILE A 526 -23.59 -48.17 9.65
C ILE A 526 -23.68 -48.52 8.17
N ASP A 527 -24.31 -49.66 7.86
CA ASP A 527 -24.66 -50.09 6.50
C ASP A 527 -23.46 -50.12 5.52
N ASN A 528 -22.25 -50.42 6.02
CA ASN A 528 -21.06 -50.56 5.19
C ASN A 528 -20.90 -51.99 4.67
N ARG A 529 -20.26 -52.15 3.52
CA ARG A 529 -20.22 -53.43 2.79
C ARG A 529 -18.81 -53.82 2.36
N ALA A 530 -18.39 -55.04 2.66
CA ALA A 530 -17.12 -55.61 2.21
C ALA A 530 -17.35 -56.86 1.37
N ASN A 531 -16.56 -57.06 0.30
CA ASN A 531 -16.67 -58.28 -0.49
C ASN A 531 -16.27 -59.52 0.29
N GLU A 532 -15.24 -59.46 1.15
CA GLU A 532 -14.76 -60.63 1.88
C GLU A 532 -14.86 -60.43 3.39
N PHE A 533 -14.06 -59.55 3.98
CA PHE A 533 -13.90 -59.55 5.44
C PHE A 533 -14.22 -58.19 6.06
N GLY A 534 -14.97 -58.20 7.17
CA GLY A 534 -15.23 -56.99 7.95
C GLY A 534 -16.12 -56.01 7.19
N GLY A 535 -17.43 -56.27 7.11
CA GLY A 535 -18.38 -55.33 6.49
C GLY A 535 -18.27 -53.94 7.12
N GLY A 536 -18.26 -53.88 8.46
CA GLY A 536 -17.98 -52.68 9.22
C GLY A 536 -16.49 -52.43 9.38
N ILE A 537 -15.79 -53.28 10.15
CA ILE A 537 -14.39 -53.12 10.52
C ILE A 537 -13.59 -54.39 10.20
N TYR A 538 -12.44 -54.23 9.56
CA TYR A 538 -11.42 -55.28 9.44
C TYR A 538 -10.17 -54.90 10.25
N ILE A 539 -9.80 -55.75 11.21
CA ILE A 539 -8.68 -55.55 12.14
C ILE A 539 -7.61 -56.60 11.87
N TYR A 540 -6.44 -56.16 11.41
CA TYR A 540 -5.30 -57.05 11.12
C TYR A 540 -4.03 -56.58 11.83
N ASN A 541 -3.46 -57.46 12.66
CA ASN A 541 -2.26 -57.19 13.43
C ASN A 541 -2.33 -55.84 14.18
N SER A 542 -3.47 -55.57 14.80
CA SER A 542 -3.88 -54.24 15.25
C SER A 542 -4.64 -54.36 16.56
N ASN A 543 -4.45 -53.44 17.50
CA ASN A 543 -5.12 -53.45 18.79
C ASN A 543 -5.88 -52.13 19.01
N PRO A 544 -6.91 -51.82 18.21
CA PRO A 544 -7.71 -50.62 18.43
C PRO A 544 -8.42 -50.66 19.79
N GLU A 545 -8.56 -49.47 20.38
CA GLU A 545 -9.47 -49.18 21.48
C GLU A 545 -10.82 -48.74 20.89
N LEU A 546 -11.86 -49.57 21.06
CA LEU A 546 -13.22 -49.28 20.60
C LEU A 546 -14.09 -48.90 21.79
N THR A 547 -14.65 -47.70 21.77
CA THR A 547 -15.42 -47.16 22.89
C THR A 547 -16.69 -46.47 22.42
N LYS A 548 -17.84 -46.79 23.02
CA LYS A 548 -19.11 -46.10 22.75
C LYS A 548 -19.50 -46.12 21.26
N CYS A 549 -19.20 -47.19 20.54
CA CYS A 549 -19.46 -47.28 19.10
C CYS A 549 -20.70 -48.13 18.79
N ILE A 550 -21.49 -47.67 17.81
CA ILE A 550 -22.53 -48.45 17.15
C ILE A 550 -21.95 -49.03 15.86
N ILE A 551 -22.02 -50.34 15.69
CA ILE A 551 -21.59 -51.08 14.49
C ILE A 551 -22.81 -51.86 14.00
N ALA A 552 -23.52 -51.31 13.02
CA ALA A 552 -24.84 -51.81 12.68
C ALA A 552 -25.14 -51.93 11.19
N GLY A 553 -25.92 -52.96 10.82
CA GLY A 553 -26.37 -53.14 9.44
C GLY A 553 -25.26 -53.43 8.42
N ASN A 554 -24.03 -53.67 8.87
CA ASN A 554 -22.90 -53.89 7.97
C ASN A 554 -22.90 -55.31 7.41
N GLU A 555 -22.38 -55.47 6.20
CA GLU A 555 -22.48 -56.71 5.44
C GLU A 555 -21.14 -57.16 4.86
N ALA A 556 -20.74 -58.40 5.12
CA ALA A 556 -19.69 -59.09 4.38
C ALA A 556 -20.33 -59.98 3.29
N VAL A 557 -20.44 -59.45 2.07
CA VAL A 557 -21.30 -59.98 0.98
C VAL A 557 -20.77 -61.26 0.32
N GLY A 558 -19.50 -61.59 0.52
CA GLY A 558 -18.80 -62.66 -0.20
C GLY A 558 -19.40 -64.03 0.01
N THR A 559 -19.74 -64.70 -1.09
CA THR A 559 -20.27 -66.07 -1.03
C THR A 559 -19.20 -67.10 -0.68
N GLU A 560 -17.93 -66.84 -1.01
CA GLU A 560 -16.80 -67.71 -0.64
C GLU A 560 -16.23 -67.35 0.73
N TYR A 561 -15.90 -66.07 0.92
CA TYR A 561 -15.11 -65.56 2.05
C TYR A 561 -15.81 -64.45 2.87
N GLY A 562 -17.13 -64.30 2.80
CA GLY A 562 -17.88 -63.25 3.53
C GLY A 562 -17.88 -63.43 5.05
N TYR A 563 -16.87 -62.95 5.78
CA TYR A 563 -16.71 -63.19 7.22
C TYR A 563 -16.67 -61.89 8.03
N GLY A 564 -17.36 -61.87 9.18
CA GLY A 564 -17.35 -60.70 10.07
C GLY A 564 -18.18 -59.56 9.47
N GLY A 565 -19.51 -59.63 9.59
CA GLY A 565 -20.39 -58.58 9.06
C GLY A 565 -20.11 -57.24 9.74
N GLY A 566 -20.11 -57.23 11.08
CA GLY A 566 -19.69 -56.10 11.89
C GLY A 566 -18.17 -55.98 11.93
N ILE A 567 -17.50 -56.93 12.57
CA ILE A 567 -16.05 -56.92 12.81
C ILE A 567 -15.42 -58.24 12.35
N TYR A 568 -14.35 -58.15 11.58
CA TYR A 568 -13.39 -59.23 11.41
C TYR A 568 -12.10 -58.90 12.16
N THR A 569 -11.54 -59.86 12.89
CA THR A 569 -10.27 -59.67 13.62
C THR A 569 -9.30 -60.82 13.41
N GLN A 570 -8.01 -60.48 13.24
CA GLN A 570 -6.90 -61.42 13.10
C GLN A 570 -5.61 -60.88 13.75
N TYR A 571 -4.87 -61.73 14.46
CA TYR A 571 -3.62 -61.38 15.17
C TYR A 571 -3.78 -60.17 16.12
N SER A 572 -4.90 -60.10 16.85
CA SER A 572 -5.30 -58.89 17.57
C SER A 572 -5.89 -59.21 18.94
N THR A 573 -5.49 -58.49 19.99
CA THR A 573 -5.91 -58.73 21.38
C THR A 573 -6.62 -57.54 22.02
N SER A 574 -7.41 -56.81 21.22
CA SER A 574 -8.11 -55.58 21.60
C SER A 574 -9.10 -55.71 22.76
N CYS A 575 -9.29 -54.60 23.46
CA CYS A 575 -10.35 -54.39 24.43
C CYS A 575 -11.44 -53.50 23.84
N TRP A 576 -12.70 -53.89 23.99
CA TRP A 576 -13.87 -53.24 23.39
C TRP A 576 -14.94 -52.99 24.44
N TYR A 577 -15.38 -51.74 24.58
CA TYR A 577 -16.22 -51.28 25.69
C TYR A 577 -17.41 -50.49 25.17
N ASN A 578 -18.58 -50.70 25.77
CA ASN A 578 -19.77 -49.91 25.45
C ASN A 578 -20.10 -49.94 23.96
N LEU A 579 -20.04 -51.13 23.36
CA LEU A 579 -20.34 -51.31 21.95
C LEU A 579 -21.79 -51.77 21.76
N THR A 580 -22.43 -51.31 20.68
CA THR A 580 -23.65 -51.93 20.17
C THR A 580 -23.38 -52.49 18.79
N ILE A 581 -23.27 -53.81 18.68
CA ILE A 581 -23.04 -54.51 17.43
C ILE A 581 -24.33 -55.21 17.04
N ALA A 582 -25.06 -54.69 16.05
CA ALA A 582 -26.42 -55.17 15.77
C ALA A 582 -26.77 -55.24 14.29
N ASP A 583 -27.66 -56.15 13.91
CA ASP A 583 -28.20 -56.27 12.54
C ASP A 583 -27.14 -56.45 11.44
N ASN A 584 -25.93 -56.91 11.79
CA ASN A 584 -24.87 -57.15 10.81
C ASN A 584 -25.01 -58.54 10.20
N SER A 585 -24.58 -58.69 8.96
CA SER A 585 -24.72 -59.94 8.20
C SER A 585 -23.44 -60.39 7.50
N ALA A 586 -23.23 -61.69 7.46
CA ALA A 586 -22.09 -62.33 6.80
C ALA A 586 -22.42 -63.78 6.45
N LYS A 587 -21.50 -64.50 5.82
CA LYS A 587 -21.54 -65.97 5.73
C LYS A 587 -21.19 -66.64 7.06
N PHE A 588 -20.25 -66.08 7.82
CA PHE A 588 -19.90 -66.52 9.18
C PHE A 588 -19.56 -65.33 10.07
N GLY A 589 -20.05 -65.36 11.32
CA GLY A 589 -19.83 -64.28 12.28
C GLY A 589 -20.48 -62.99 11.81
N GLY A 590 -21.80 -62.88 11.97
CA GLY A 590 -22.55 -61.67 11.63
C GLY A 590 -22.02 -60.48 12.41
N ALA A 591 -21.93 -60.59 13.74
CA ALA A 591 -21.37 -59.52 14.57
C ALA A 591 -19.84 -59.54 14.50
N ILE A 592 -19.21 -60.64 14.91
CA ILE A 592 -17.75 -60.76 14.99
C ILE A 592 -17.27 -62.08 14.40
N TYR A 593 -16.21 -62.02 13.60
CA TYR A 593 -15.44 -63.18 13.19
C TYR A 593 -14.00 -63.09 13.71
N CYS A 594 -13.57 -64.09 14.49
CA CYS A 594 -12.23 -64.17 15.08
C CYS A 594 -11.36 -65.17 14.33
N ASN A 595 -10.18 -64.75 13.88
CA ASN A 595 -9.19 -65.61 13.24
C ASN A 595 -7.86 -65.57 14.00
N SER A 596 -7.09 -66.66 13.96
CA SER A 596 -5.65 -66.75 14.29
C SER A 596 -5.11 -65.74 15.31
N PHE A 597 -4.96 -66.18 16.57
CA PHE A 597 -4.41 -65.36 17.68
C PHE A 597 -5.23 -64.12 18.01
N SER A 598 -6.53 -64.12 17.67
CA SER A 598 -7.45 -63.06 18.09
C SER A 598 -8.02 -63.32 19.49
N ASN A 599 -7.83 -62.35 20.38
CA ASN A 599 -8.28 -62.41 21.76
C ASN A 599 -9.11 -61.20 22.20
N PRO A 600 -10.27 -60.91 21.57
CA PRO A 600 -11.06 -59.74 21.94
C PRO A 600 -11.67 -59.89 23.34
N LYS A 601 -11.60 -58.80 24.11
CA LYS A 601 -12.27 -58.66 25.41
C LYS A 601 -13.41 -57.67 25.26
N ILE A 602 -14.63 -58.16 25.43
CA ILE A 602 -15.87 -57.42 25.19
C ILE A 602 -16.53 -57.19 26.54
N PHE A 603 -16.80 -55.94 26.88
CA PHE A 603 -17.49 -55.62 28.12
C PHE A 603 -18.44 -54.44 27.96
N ASN A 604 -19.46 -54.37 28.81
CA ASN A 604 -20.50 -53.33 28.76
C ASN A 604 -21.15 -53.21 27.40
N SER A 605 -21.28 -54.30 26.64
CA SER A 605 -21.65 -54.24 25.21
C SER A 605 -22.91 -55.04 24.91
N ILE A 606 -23.56 -54.70 23.80
CA ILE A 606 -24.72 -55.41 23.25
C ILE A 606 -24.34 -56.01 21.90
N LEU A 607 -24.54 -57.32 21.75
CA LEU A 607 -24.45 -58.07 20.50
C LEU A 607 -25.84 -58.64 20.20
N TRP A 608 -26.53 -58.11 19.20
CA TRP A 608 -27.95 -58.41 19.00
C TRP A 608 -28.40 -58.49 17.54
N ASN A 609 -29.15 -59.53 17.19
CA ASN A 609 -29.76 -59.73 15.88
C ASN A 609 -28.75 -59.78 14.73
N ASN A 610 -27.55 -60.31 14.97
CA ASN A 610 -26.57 -60.49 13.91
C ASN A 610 -26.69 -61.87 13.26
N SER A 611 -26.47 -61.95 11.94
CA SER A 611 -26.70 -63.17 11.16
C SER A 611 -25.43 -63.65 10.44
N PRO A 612 -25.12 -64.96 10.47
CA PRO A 612 -25.86 -66.05 11.11
C PRO A 612 -25.44 -66.34 12.56
N GLN A 613 -24.37 -65.72 13.06
CA GLN A 613 -23.92 -65.85 14.44
C GLN A 613 -23.56 -64.49 15.02
N GLU A 614 -23.68 -64.35 16.34
CA GLU A 614 -23.11 -63.20 17.04
C GLU A 614 -21.58 -63.25 16.95
N VAL A 615 -20.98 -64.41 17.26
CA VAL A 615 -19.52 -64.58 17.17
C VAL A 615 -19.15 -65.92 16.53
N CYS A 616 -18.23 -65.90 15.57
CA CYS A 616 -17.68 -67.13 14.96
C CYS A 616 -16.16 -67.17 15.05
N PHE A 617 -15.61 -68.33 15.42
CA PHE A 617 -14.16 -68.57 15.46
C PHE A 617 -13.73 -69.22 14.15
N HIS A 618 -12.54 -68.90 13.67
CA HIS A 618 -11.93 -69.64 12.58
C HIS A 618 -11.59 -71.08 13.00
N ARG A 619 -11.46 -71.97 12.01
CA ARG A 619 -11.15 -73.38 12.23
C ARG A 619 -9.70 -73.62 12.69
N PHE A 620 -8.84 -72.61 12.57
CA PHE A 620 -7.42 -72.69 12.90
C PHE A 620 -6.96 -71.49 13.76
N GLY A 621 -5.99 -71.74 14.65
CA GLY A 621 -5.35 -70.75 15.52
C GLY A 621 -5.85 -70.74 16.96
N ASP A 622 -5.08 -70.16 17.88
CA ASP A 622 -5.50 -69.97 19.29
C ASP A 622 -6.41 -68.74 19.39
N ILE A 623 -7.69 -68.94 19.65
CA ILE A 623 -8.70 -67.86 19.74
C ILE A 623 -9.26 -67.81 21.16
N LYS A 624 -9.34 -66.62 21.77
CA LYS A 624 -9.91 -66.45 23.12
C LYS A 624 -10.86 -65.28 23.18
N VAL A 625 -12.14 -65.51 23.43
CA VAL A 625 -13.10 -64.42 23.62
C VAL A 625 -13.51 -64.34 25.08
N THR A 626 -13.44 -63.14 25.65
CA THR A 626 -13.90 -62.86 27.01
C THR A 626 -15.06 -61.90 26.98
N LEU A 627 -16.16 -62.24 27.67
CA LEU A 627 -17.32 -61.37 27.84
C LEU A 627 -17.61 -61.14 29.33
N SER A 628 -17.90 -59.91 29.71
CA SER A 628 -18.42 -59.53 31.03
C SER A 628 -19.40 -58.38 30.89
N TYR A 629 -20.39 -58.29 31.78
CA TYR A 629 -21.34 -57.17 31.83
C TYR A 629 -21.91 -56.83 30.43
N SER A 630 -22.30 -57.84 29.65
CA SER A 630 -22.69 -57.66 28.25
C SER A 630 -23.96 -58.43 27.94
N ASN A 631 -24.74 -57.96 26.98
CA ASN A 631 -25.93 -58.62 26.51
C ASN A 631 -25.67 -59.26 25.14
N ILE A 632 -25.93 -60.56 25.01
CA ILE A 632 -25.72 -61.27 23.75
C ILE A 632 -26.92 -62.15 23.41
N MET A 633 -27.44 -61.98 22.19
CA MET A 633 -28.53 -62.80 21.68
C MET A 633 -28.14 -64.28 21.67
N ASN A 634 -29.03 -65.13 22.16
CA ASN A 634 -28.85 -66.58 22.30
C ASN A 634 -27.77 -67.01 23.30
N GLY A 635 -27.17 -66.09 24.08
CA GLY A 635 -26.18 -66.46 25.10
C GLY A 635 -24.98 -67.19 24.49
N GLU A 636 -24.61 -68.35 25.06
CA GLU A 636 -23.54 -69.21 24.54
C GLU A 636 -23.86 -69.78 23.15
N ASP A 637 -25.14 -70.03 22.84
CA ASP A 637 -25.56 -70.54 21.52
C ASP A 637 -25.41 -69.49 20.40
N GLY A 638 -25.18 -68.22 20.76
CA GLY A 638 -24.78 -67.17 19.82
C GLY A 638 -23.37 -67.35 19.24
N PHE A 639 -22.58 -68.28 19.81
CA PHE A 639 -21.20 -68.56 19.39
C PHE A 639 -21.09 -69.79 18.49
N LYS A 640 -20.23 -69.70 17.48
CA LYS A 640 -19.73 -70.85 16.72
C LYS A 640 -18.22 -70.96 16.89
N THR A 641 -17.79 -71.82 17.82
CA THR A 641 -16.37 -71.92 18.24
C THR A 641 -15.50 -72.80 17.34
N ASN A 642 -16.11 -73.66 16.51
CA ASN A 642 -15.42 -74.65 15.67
C ASN A 642 -14.40 -75.52 16.44
N ASN A 643 -14.60 -75.70 17.75
CA ASN A 643 -13.69 -76.42 18.67
C ASN A 643 -12.23 -75.91 18.65
N ASN A 644 -12.01 -74.65 18.30
CA ASN A 644 -10.68 -74.10 18.06
C ASN A 644 -10.44 -72.78 18.84
N GLY A 645 -10.88 -72.74 20.09
CA GLY A 645 -10.69 -71.58 20.96
C GLY A 645 -11.32 -71.74 22.32
N SER A 646 -11.09 -70.77 23.20
CA SER A 646 -11.66 -70.69 24.54
C SER A 646 -12.64 -69.53 24.65
N LEU A 647 -13.78 -69.78 25.28
CA LEU A 647 -14.83 -68.79 25.52
C LEU A 647 -14.97 -68.59 27.02
N PHE A 648 -14.85 -67.34 27.48
CA PHE A 648 -14.89 -66.98 28.89
C PHE A 648 -16.07 -66.05 29.18
N PHE A 649 -17.19 -66.63 29.59
CA PHE A 649 -18.33 -65.89 30.15
C PHE A 649 -18.00 -65.56 31.61
N LYS A 650 -17.73 -64.29 31.88
CA LYS A 650 -17.52 -63.78 33.22
C LYS A 650 -18.86 -63.24 33.77
N THR A 651 -18.78 -62.56 34.92
CA THR A 651 -19.97 -62.00 35.58
C THR A 651 -20.72 -61.01 34.69
N GLY A 652 -22.03 -60.88 34.92
CA GLY A 652 -22.87 -59.86 34.29
C GLY A 652 -23.22 -60.09 32.83
N VAL A 653 -23.01 -61.28 32.26
CA VAL A 653 -23.48 -61.59 30.90
C VAL A 653 -24.95 -61.99 30.92
N ILE A 654 -25.77 -61.34 30.10
CA ILE A 654 -27.22 -61.59 29.97
C ILE A 654 -27.62 -61.92 28.53
N ASN A 655 -28.81 -62.47 28.36
CA ASN A 655 -29.45 -62.71 27.06
C ASN A 655 -30.93 -62.31 27.19
N SER A 656 -31.19 -61.03 26.98
CA SER A 656 -32.53 -60.44 27.11
C SER A 656 -32.72 -59.40 26.02
N ASP A 657 -33.94 -59.22 25.51
CA ASP A 657 -34.21 -58.18 24.51
C ASP A 657 -33.72 -56.80 25.00
N PRO A 658 -32.76 -56.15 24.30
CA PRO A 658 -32.24 -54.84 24.66
C PRO A 658 -33.30 -53.73 24.64
N LYS A 659 -34.45 -53.94 23.98
CA LYS A 659 -35.51 -52.93 23.83
C LYS A 659 -34.98 -51.63 23.24
N PHE A 660 -34.40 -51.73 22.05
CA PHE A 660 -34.04 -50.56 21.26
C PHE A 660 -35.28 -49.76 20.86
N LYS A 661 -35.14 -48.44 20.82
CA LYS A 661 -36.22 -47.51 20.49
C LYS A 661 -36.74 -47.68 19.07
N ASP A 662 -35.85 -47.85 18.08
CA ASP A 662 -36.20 -48.07 16.68
C ASP A 662 -35.05 -48.70 15.86
N ALA A 663 -34.75 -49.97 16.14
CA ALA A 663 -33.67 -50.70 15.47
C ALA A 663 -33.85 -50.80 13.93
N ALA A 664 -35.09 -50.78 13.44
CA ALA A 664 -35.38 -50.85 12.00
C ALA A 664 -34.82 -49.64 11.24
N ASN A 665 -34.73 -48.48 11.90
CA ASN A 665 -34.12 -47.26 11.36
C ASN A 665 -32.73 -46.99 11.95
N ARG A 666 -32.03 -48.03 12.42
CA ARG A 666 -30.68 -47.94 13.03
C ARG A 666 -30.59 -47.06 14.27
N ASN A 667 -31.72 -46.85 14.96
CA ASN A 667 -31.73 -46.17 16.25
C ASN A 667 -31.67 -47.18 17.40
N TYR A 668 -30.48 -47.29 17.98
CA TYR A 668 -30.16 -48.21 19.06
C TYR A 668 -30.18 -47.55 20.45
N GLU A 669 -30.79 -46.38 20.61
CA GLU A 669 -31.10 -45.83 21.93
C GLU A 669 -31.95 -46.83 22.73
N LEU A 670 -31.62 -47.04 24.01
CA LEU A 670 -32.35 -47.95 24.88
C LEU A 670 -33.64 -47.30 25.39
N LEU A 671 -34.75 -48.07 25.40
CA LEU A 671 -35.96 -47.69 26.13
C LEU A 671 -35.72 -47.81 27.64
N LYS A 672 -36.43 -47.00 28.44
CA LYS A 672 -36.23 -46.90 29.90
C LYS A 672 -36.39 -48.25 30.63
N GLU A 673 -37.22 -49.14 30.11
CA GLU A 673 -37.47 -50.48 30.63
C GLU A 673 -36.50 -51.55 30.10
N SER A 674 -35.43 -51.14 29.41
CA SER A 674 -34.41 -52.02 28.87
C SER A 674 -33.70 -52.77 30.00
N PRO A 675 -33.45 -54.09 29.85
CA PRO A 675 -32.63 -54.85 30.79
C PRO A 675 -31.15 -54.45 30.74
N CYS A 676 -30.74 -53.62 29.77
CA CYS A 676 -29.37 -53.14 29.59
C CYS A 676 -29.09 -51.82 30.33
N ILE A 677 -30.12 -51.16 30.88
CA ILE A 677 -29.95 -49.93 31.66
C ILE A 677 -29.46 -50.26 33.08
N ASP A 678 -28.47 -49.53 33.60
CA ASP A 678 -27.90 -49.64 34.95
C ASP A 678 -27.37 -51.05 35.32
N THR A 679 -26.97 -51.84 34.32
CA THR A 679 -26.58 -53.25 34.50
C THR A 679 -25.15 -53.60 34.07
N GLY A 680 -24.42 -52.66 33.49
CA GLY A 680 -23.01 -52.78 33.11
C GLY A 680 -22.06 -52.90 34.29
N ASP A 681 -20.75 -52.77 34.06
CA ASP A 681 -19.73 -52.88 35.09
C ASP A 681 -19.91 -51.77 36.15
N PRO A 682 -20.01 -52.10 37.45
CA PRO A 682 -20.20 -51.11 38.51
C PRO A 682 -18.93 -50.32 38.87
N ALA A 683 -17.77 -50.58 38.26
CA ALA A 683 -16.54 -49.84 38.55
C ALA A 683 -16.69 -48.35 38.20
N GLU A 684 -16.07 -47.49 39.02
CA GLU A 684 -16.24 -46.04 38.95
C GLU A 684 -15.81 -45.47 37.59
N GLU A 685 -14.78 -46.04 36.97
CA GLU A 685 -14.28 -45.62 35.66
C GLU A 685 -15.26 -45.85 34.49
N PHE A 686 -16.33 -46.64 34.69
CA PHE A 686 -17.31 -46.98 33.66
C PHE A 686 -18.66 -46.30 33.84
N LYS A 687 -18.88 -45.54 34.91
CA LYS A 687 -20.18 -44.90 35.16
C LYS A 687 -20.65 -44.02 34.00
N ASP A 688 -21.97 -43.96 33.82
CA ASP A 688 -22.61 -43.11 32.83
C ASP A 688 -22.42 -41.63 33.19
N ALA A 689 -22.68 -40.75 32.22
CA ALA A 689 -22.43 -39.31 32.37
C ALA A 689 -23.25 -38.66 33.50
N ASP A 690 -24.36 -39.27 33.91
CA ASP A 690 -25.21 -38.84 35.03
C ASP A 690 -24.78 -39.42 36.39
N GLY A 691 -23.71 -40.22 36.42
CA GLY A 691 -23.15 -40.85 37.61
C GLY A 691 -23.87 -42.14 38.03
N SER A 692 -24.84 -42.60 37.25
CA SER A 692 -25.48 -43.90 37.42
C SER A 692 -24.55 -45.05 36.98
N ARG A 693 -25.02 -46.29 37.17
CA ARG A 693 -24.20 -47.46 36.83
C ARG A 693 -24.19 -47.60 35.32
N ASN A 694 -23.04 -47.94 34.73
CA ASN A 694 -22.90 -48.04 33.28
C ASN A 694 -24.04 -48.81 32.61
N ASN A 695 -24.57 -48.27 31.52
CA ASN A 695 -25.43 -49.01 30.63
C ASN A 695 -24.62 -50.02 29.80
N MET A 696 -25.22 -51.18 29.48
CA MET A 696 -24.64 -52.04 28.44
C MET A 696 -25.00 -51.44 27.07
N GLY A 697 -24.04 -51.33 26.18
CA GLY A 697 -24.22 -50.75 24.85
C GLY A 697 -23.54 -49.39 24.71
N ALA A 698 -23.77 -48.78 23.55
CA ALA A 698 -23.18 -47.51 23.18
C ALA A 698 -24.13 -46.37 23.54
N GLU A 699 -23.59 -45.33 24.19
CA GLU A 699 -24.26 -44.05 24.40
C GLU A 699 -23.48 -42.97 23.65
N ILE A 700 -24.08 -42.44 22.58
CA ILE A 700 -23.41 -41.52 21.66
C ILE A 700 -23.88 -40.09 21.89
#